data_AF-A0A914ZUR5-F1
#
_entry.id   AF-A0A914ZUR5-F1
#
_cell.length_a   1.000
_cell.length_b   1.000
_cell.length_c   1.000
_cell.angle_alpha   90.00
_cell.angle_beta   90.00
_cell.angle_gamma   90.00
#
_symmetry.space_group_name_H-M   'P 1'
#
loop_
_entity.id
_entity.type
_entity.pdbx_description
1 polymer ?
#
loop_
_entity_poly.entity_id
_entity_poly.type
_entity_poly.pdbx_seq_one_letter_code
_entity_poly.pdbx_strand_id
1 'polypeptide(L)'
;MRVDLNPVFTIAIHLDQLHNIDLIQRGFYQVRFKLKPVLACTTEIHYECASCPNVVYPPCILEESGVSKTVELVFADEALLIDDCFRCALNVTKRIDCVRDVTVQMIVELLFLDRTRPPRMESFEVISRRTVDILLSLNQSLHVHRPIFFDYMAVSALTLTIHASLTSIESTRKRLSPEIIIGSKLRDYYQCMCRAALSTIHSLQVFISRYCELLSSPLNMRVIDVELEYERCTSDIEHSDDFWIKLDEDARRFSHILTQLFDQIRQMFSRSRQLAATLHAEFDARRMKSLGEAFICIEDTVNSLVSSNCTSHHTISRIASLVKKAPYFSRMPKSSLHVEGNDVNASNMTVIVERRYLPAGATRRISMESNETPNEIEQGNECKRSSSLRLHPLFSGRCLPLNCTTPEEAYEVNAPENDTSVSAHRWPVKKPAKSTQRSLVGCRRMTDPGKALTVVSEVGAPLLRSVVANRRKSRSIPDIVELGIPPSGHSSPSSATVSSSCLYIEDLSAAAGGVVVCERCSASSDSSGVQQCACTTHEESPSPAPSANEKRSVSVPLDEDIVEFVHRKESFKQRLNSIGLQAYLYSDLAYFPGHHPYFSVQQRSHTRSDSHLIVFVHGLEGGSEDLAPYRNYLRLLLPNSNLKFLLSESNRLETWADFNQLADNLINEIFAYIELCSTPPSRISFVAHSMGGVIVRCLVSKQRASPIVPLFHTLLTLNSPHCGLLYNQRAANWGVALLQWWKQSSSLQQLTFRDAVAFRDTFLYKLSRNKAFANFRYVLLVGSYQDLYVPHHSALIETCKAARKDPSVQGTIYEEMVSSMHESVAASSKHTTLIKYTVIPSMANVPRTHQVIGKAAHVAVVDDDLFIEKLLAVSAVDYFK
;
A
#
# COMPACT_ATOMS: atom_id res chain seq x y z
N MET A 1 -27.87 -39.89 -17.59
CA MET A 1 -28.15 -38.43 -17.73
C MET A 1 -26.91 -37.61 -18.07
N ARG A 2 -27.09 -36.45 -18.72
CA ARG A 2 -26.21 -35.27 -18.61
C ARG A 2 -27.08 -34.08 -18.14
N VAL A 3 -27.04 -33.85 -16.84
CA VAL A 3 -27.47 -32.63 -16.17
C VAL A 3 -26.20 -31.82 -15.94
N ASP A 4 -26.22 -30.55 -16.33
CA ASP A 4 -25.15 -29.61 -16.04
C ASP A 4 -25.74 -28.44 -15.25
N LEU A 5 -25.19 -28.20 -14.05
CA LEU A 5 -25.54 -27.13 -13.12
C LEU A 5 -24.40 -26.11 -13.14
N ASN A 6 -24.61 -24.97 -13.78
CA ASN A 6 -23.57 -24.01 -14.12
C ASN A 6 -23.66 -22.77 -13.22
N PRO A 7 -22.64 -22.49 -12.38
CA PRO A 7 -22.68 -21.33 -11.49
C PRO A 7 -22.45 -20.02 -12.26
N VAL A 8 -23.28 -19.02 -11.98
CA VAL A 8 -23.16 -17.66 -12.51
C VAL A 8 -22.80 -16.71 -11.38
N PHE A 9 -21.61 -16.10 -11.49
CA PHE A 9 -21.17 -15.06 -10.57
C PHE A 9 -21.51 -13.68 -11.12
N THR A 10 -21.86 -12.75 -10.23
CA THR A 10 -21.92 -11.32 -10.56
C THR A 10 -20.82 -10.57 -9.80
N ILE A 11 -20.13 -9.66 -10.48
CA ILE A 11 -19.21 -8.67 -9.90
C ILE A 11 -19.80 -7.27 -10.15
N ALA A 12 -20.13 -6.53 -9.09
CA ALA A 12 -20.37 -5.11 -9.15
C ALA A 12 -19.06 -4.36 -8.85
N ILE A 13 -18.58 -3.57 -9.81
CA ILE A 13 -17.35 -2.79 -9.76
C ILE A 13 -17.73 -1.31 -9.72
N HIS A 14 -17.35 -0.61 -8.66
CA HIS A 14 -17.53 0.83 -8.49
C HIS A 14 -16.16 1.51 -8.48
N LEU A 15 -15.88 2.32 -9.50
CA LEU A 15 -14.69 3.14 -9.61
C LEU A 15 -14.97 4.47 -8.89
N ASP A 16 -14.40 4.69 -7.71
CA ASP A 16 -14.77 5.81 -6.85
C ASP A 16 -13.97 7.08 -7.19
N GLN A 17 -12.66 7.13 -6.89
CA GLN A 17 -11.82 8.31 -7.09
C GLN A 17 -10.42 7.94 -7.60
N LEU A 18 -9.88 8.78 -8.49
CA LEU A 18 -8.47 8.77 -8.88
C LEU A 18 -7.72 9.87 -8.11
N HIS A 19 -6.93 9.47 -7.13
CA HIS A 19 -6.10 10.35 -6.30
C HIS A 19 -4.79 10.64 -7.02
N ASN A 20 -4.52 11.92 -7.31
CA ASN A 20 -3.19 12.34 -7.75
C ASN A 20 -2.22 12.26 -6.56
N ILE A 21 -1.06 11.65 -6.78
CA ILE A 21 0.04 11.58 -5.79
C ILE A 21 1.24 12.36 -6.32
N ASP A 22 1.65 12.09 -7.57
CA ASP A 22 2.68 12.84 -8.32
C ASP A 22 2.55 12.64 -9.86
N LEU A 23 1.36 12.82 -10.42
CA LEU A 23 1.14 12.81 -11.87
C LEU A 23 1.72 14.08 -12.51
N ILE A 24 2.86 13.90 -13.18
CA ILE A 24 3.64 14.96 -13.84
C ILE A 24 2.85 15.67 -14.97
N GLN A 25 1.96 14.95 -15.67
CA GLN A 25 1.31 15.42 -16.89
C GLN A 25 -0.10 15.93 -16.62
N ARG A 26 -0.42 17.17 -17.05
CA ARG A 26 -1.76 17.74 -16.92
C ARG A 26 -2.58 17.50 -18.18
N GLY A 27 -3.77 16.93 -18.03
CA GLY A 27 -4.64 16.61 -19.16
C GLY A 27 -5.79 15.72 -18.78
N PHE A 28 -6.30 14.98 -19.75
CA PHE A 28 -7.46 14.13 -19.60
C PHE A 28 -7.04 12.71 -19.22
N TYR A 29 -7.75 12.11 -18.28
CA TYR A 29 -7.50 10.78 -17.77
C TYR A 29 -8.77 9.91 -17.87
N GLN A 30 -8.56 8.62 -18.10
CA GLN A 30 -9.59 7.58 -18.05
C GLN A 30 -9.04 6.34 -17.35
N VAL A 31 -9.92 5.59 -16.68
CA VAL A 31 -9.66 4.24 -16.21
C VAL A 31 -10.39 3.26 -17.12
N ARG A 32 -9.67 2.32 -17.72
CA ARG A 32 -10.26 1.16 -18.40
C ARG A 32 -10.02 -0.09 -17.58
N PHE A 33 -10.99 -1.00 -17.52
CA PHE A 33 -10.77 -2.34 -16.99
C PHE A 33 -11.30 -3.42 -17.94
N LYS A 34 -10.60 -4.55 -18.01
CA LYS A 34 -11.07 -5.76 -18.69
C LYS A 34 -10.90 -6.99 -17.80
N LEU A 35 -11.93 -7.82 -17.74
CA LEU A 35 -11.91 -9.09 -17.01
C LEU A 35 -11.34 -10.21 -17.89
N LYS A 36 -10.55 -11.09 -17.29
CA LYS A 36 -10.03 -12.32 -17.89
C LYS A 36 -10.19 -13.48 -16.90
N PRO A 37 -11.31 -14.22 -16.94
CA PRO A 37 -11.48 -15.45 -16.18
C PRO A 37 -10.40 -16.48 -16.54
N VAL A 38 -9.81 -17.12 -15.52
CA VAL A 38 -8.80 -18.20 -15.70
C VAL A 38 -9.47 -19.53 -16.10
N LEU A 39 -10.74 -19.71 -15.73
CA LEU A 39 -11.60 -20.77 -16.22
C LEU A 39 -12.43 -20.28 -17.41
N ALA A 40 -12.83 -21.19 -18.30
CA ALA A 40 -13.69 -20.84 -19.42
C ALA A 40 -15.08 -20.37 -18.92
N CYS A 41 -15.37 -19.09 -19.09
CA CYS A 41 -16.62 -18.44 -18.75
C CYS A 41 -17.03 -17.50 -19.89
N THR A 42 -18.33 -17.30 -20.15
CA THR A 42 -18.75 -16.09 -20.87
C THR A 42 -18.74 -14.90 -19.89
N THR A 43 -18.46 -13.70 -20.41
CA THR A 43 -18.38 -12.48 -19.62
C THR A 43 -19.25 -11.42 -20.27
N GLU A 44 -20.25 -10.92 -19.55
CA GLU A 44 -21.12 -9.84 -20.00
C GLU A 44 -20.91 -8.65 -19.07
N ILE A 45 -20.74 -7.45 -19.64
CA ILE A 45 -20.54 -6.21 -18.87
C ILE A 45 -21.71 -5.27 -19.18
N HIS A 46 -22.23 -4.63 -18.14
CA HIS A 46 -23.27 -3.61 -18.21
C HIS A 46 -22.83 -2.40 -17.36
N TYR A 47 -23.01 -1.20 -17.89
CA TYR A 47 -22.82 0.05 -17.14
C TYR A 47 -24.17 0.42 -16.50
N GLU A 48 -24.19 0.69 -15.19
CA GLU A 48 -25.43 0.78 -14.39
C GLU A 48 -25.90 2.22 -14.09
N CYS A 49 -25.18 3.25 -14.55
CA CYS A 49 -25.53 4.65 -14.32
C CYS A 49 -25.81 5.38 -15.66
N ALA A 50 -26.47 6.54 -15.61
CA ALA A 50 -26.95 7.22 -16.82
C ALA A 50 -26.88 8.76 -16.78
N SER A 51 -26.41 9.35 -15.68
CA SER A 51 -26.35 10.82 -15.52
C SER A 51 -24.92 11.29 -15.28
N CYS A 52 -24.31 11.83 -16.32
CA CYS A 52 -23.02 12.54 -16.29
C CYS A 52 -23.11 13.77 -17.22
N PRO A 53 -23.86 14.82 -16.85
CA PRO A 53 -23.86 16.07 -17.60
C PRO A 53 -22.45 16.69 -17.59
N ASN A 54 -22.07 17.30 -18.72
CA ASN A 54 -20.85 18.11 -18.88
C ASN A 54 -19.49 17.38 -18.71
N VAL A 55 -19.41 16.08 -19.01
CA VAL A 55 -18.13 15.35 -19.12
C VAL A 55 -17.63 15.28 -20.57
N VAL A 56 -16.30 15.22 -20.78
CA VAL A 56 -15.68 15.16 -22.13
C VAL A 56 -16.04 13.87 -22.86
N TYR A 57 -16.02 12.74 -22.15
CA TYR A 57 -16.67 11.50 -22.56
C TYR A 57 -17.41 10.89 -21.37
N PRO A 58 -18.64 10.38 -21.55
CA PRO A 58 -19.32 9.56 -20.55
C PRO A 58 -18.67 8.18 -20.44
N PRO A 59 -18.95 7.41 -19.38
CA PRO A 59 -18.52 6.03 -19.27
C PRO A 59 -19.15 5.19 -20.38
N CYS A 60 -18.42 4.18 -20.84
CA CYS A 60 -18.89 3.30 -21.92
C CYS A 60 -18.34 1.88 -21.78
N ILE A 61 -18.78 1.02 -22.70
CA ILE A 61 -18.23 -0.33 -22.87
C ILE A 61 -17.58 -0.36 -24.25
N LEU A 62 -16.30 -0.73 -24.29
CA LEU A 62 -15.47 -0.73 -25.50
C LEU A 62 -14.64 -2.02 -25.51
N GLU A 63 -14.77 -2.83 -26.56
CA GLU A 63 -14.01 -4.09 -26.72
C GLU A 63 -14.07 -5.01 -25.48
N GLU A 64 -15.29 -5.25 -24.95
CA GLU A 64 -15.54 -6.03 -23.72
C GLU A 64 -14.81 -5.48 -22.47
N SER A 65 -14.52 -4.17 -22.47
CA SER A 65 -13.88 -3.44 -21.36
C SER A 65 -14.79 -2.35 -20.86
N GLY A 66 -14.90 -2.16 -19.54
CA GLY A 66 -15.53 -0.97 -18.98
C GLY A 66 -14.56 0.21 -19.01
N VAL A 67 -15.02 1.36 -19.49
CA VAL A 67 -14.24 2.61 -19.56
C VAL A 67 -14.95 3.67 -18.73
N SER A 68 -14.25 4.28 -17.78
CA SER A 68 -14.76 5.39 -16.96
C SER A 68 -15.09 6.62 -17.81
N LYS A 69 -15.83 7.57 -17.23
CA LYS A 69 -15.88 8.93 -17.77
C LYS A 69 -14.47 9.53 -17.83
N THR A 70 -14.28 10.47 -18.73
CA THR A 70 -13.06 11.28 -18.76
C THR A 70 -13.07 12.29 -17.62
N VAL A 71 -12.01 12.31 -16.82
CA VAL A 71 -11.72 13.33 -15.81
C VAL A 71 -10.54 14.20 -16.25
N GLU A 72 -10.51 15.47 -15.88
CA GLU A 72 -9.41 16.40 -16.21
C GLU A 72 -8.57 16.68 -14.96
N LEU A 73 -7.26 16.44 -15.04
CA LEU A 73 -6.32 16.84 -13.99
C LEU A 73 -5.85 18.27 -14.22
N VAL A 74 -6.17 19.18 -13.30
CA VAL A 74 -5.86 20.62 -13.38
C VAL A 74 -4.77 21.01 -12.38
N PHE A 75 -4.83 20.47 -11.16
CA PHE A 75 -3.97 20.82 -10.04
C PHE A 75 -3.07 19.64 -9.61
N ALA A 76 -2.01 19.96 -8.85
CA ALA A 76 -1.06 18.94 -8.37
C ALA A 76 -1.64 18.09 -7.22
N ASP A 77 -2.47 18.70 -6.36
CA ASP A 77 -3.03 18.05 -5.18
C ASP A 77 -4.55 17.90 -5.35
N GLU A 78 -4.97 16.94 -6.19
CA GLU A 78 -6.35 16.80 -6.66
C GLU A 78 -6.82 15.33 -6.62
N ALA A 79 -8.04 15.11 -6.13
CA ALA A 79 -8.71 13.80 -6.14
C ALA A 79 -9.89 13.87 -7.12
N LEU A 80 -9.79 13.12 -8.21
CA LEU A 80 -10.72 13.19 -9.33
C LEU A 80 -11.86 12.18 -9.13
N LEU A 81 -13.09 12.68 -8.95
CA LEU A 81 -14.27 11.86 -8.70
C LEU A 81 -14.74 11.14 -9.97
N ILE A 82 -14.59 9.81 -9.99
CA ILE A 82 -15.06 8.94 -11.07
C ILE A 82 -16.51 8.53 -10.80
N ASP A 83 -16.80 7.89 -9.66
CA ASP A 83 -18.13 7.42 -9.26
C ASP A 83 -18.88 6.54 -10.29
N ASP A 84 -18.17 5.75 -11.09
CA ASP A 84 -18.76 4.95 -12.17
C ASP A 84 -19.02 3.49 -11.74
N CYS A 85 -20.22 2.97 -12.01
CA CYS A 85 -20.67 1.63 -11.59
C CYS A 85 -20.90 0.69 -12.77
N PHE A 86 -20.30 -0.50 -12.73
CA PHE A 86 -20.43 -1.55 -13.74
C PHE A 86 -20.84 -2.88 -13.09
N ARG A 87 -21.79 -3.60 -13.69
CA ARG A 87 -22.11 -4.99 -13.37
C ARG A 87 -21.47 -5.90 -14.41
N CYS A 88 -20.74 -6.91 -13.96
CA CYS A 88 -20.18 -7.96 -14.81
C CYS A 88 -20.79 -9.31 -14.43
N ALA A 89 -21.45 -9.98 -15.36
CA ALA A 89 -21.94 -11.35 -15.20
C ALA A 89 -20.91 -12.35 -15.76
N LEU A 90 -20.71 -13.45 -15.06
CA LEU A 90 -19.72 -14.49 -15.36
C LEU A 90 -20.38 -15.86 -15.28
N ASN A 91 -20.85 -16.38 -16.42
CA ASN A 91 -21.41 -17.72 -16.51
C ASN A 91 -20.28 -18.73 -16.72
N VAL A 92 -20.05 -19.58 -15.73
CA VAL A 92 -18.96 -20.56 -15.72
C VAL A 92 -19.36 -21.79 -16.53
N THR A 93 -18.62 -22.12 -17.59
CA THR A 93 -18.96 -23.26 -18.47
C THR A 93 -18.80 -24.63 -17.80
N LYS A 94 -18.03 -24.70 -16.71
CA LYS A 94 -17.89 -25.90 -15.86
C LYS A 94 -19.05 -26.00 -14.88
N ARG A 95 -19.48 -27.23 -14.62
CA ARG A 95 -20.46 -27.57 -13.58
C ARG A 95 -19.96 -27.19 -12.19
N ILE A 96 -20.90 -26.95 -11.28
CA ILE A 96 -20.67 -26.54 -9.89
C ILE A 96 -19.91 -27.58 -9.04
N ASP A 97 -19.99 -28.87 -9.36
CA ASP A 97 -19.20 -29.93 -8.71
C ASP A 97 -17.72 -29.97 -9.16
N CYS A 98 -17.41 -29.31 -10.28
CA CYS A 98 -16.08 -29.26 -10.90
C CYS A 98 -15.35 -27.93 -10.63
N VAL A 99 -15.87 -27.13 -9.70
CA VAL A 99 -15.42 -25.78 -9.32
C VAL A 99 -15.43 -25.69 -7.79
N ARG A 100 -14.53 -24.89 -7.22
CA ARG A 100 -14.56 -24.46 -5.81
C ARG A 100 -14.44 -22.94 -5.78
N ASP A 101 -13.40 -22.46 -6.44
CA ASP A 101 -13.07 -21.06 -6.63
C ASP A 101 -12.84 -20.77 -8.12
N VAL A 102 -13.14 -19.53 -8.54
CA VAL A 102 -12.89 -19.00 -9.88
C VAL A 102 -11.99 -17.77 -9.76
N THR A 103 -10.76 -17.87 -10.25
CA THR A 103 -9.87 -16.70 -10.38
C THR A 103 -10.24 -15.90 -11.63
N VAL A 104 -10.42 -14.59 -11.47
CA VAL A 104 -10.65 -13.64 -12.56
C VAL A 104 -9.61 -12.54 -12.49
N GLN A 105 -8.80 -12.40 -13.53
CA GLN A 105 -7.82 -11.33 -13.61
C GLN A 105 -8.49 -10.07 -14.18
N MET A 106 -8.74 -9.08 -13.32
CA MET A 106 -9.13 -7.74 -13.76
C MET A 106 -7.86 -6.96 -14.11
N ILE A 107 -7.65 -6.70 -15.40
CA ILE A 107 -6.61 -5.77 -15.84
C ILE A 107 -7.18 -4.36 -15.74
N VAL A 108 -6.58 -3.51 -14.93
CA VAL A 108 -6.92 -2.08 -14.79
C VAL A 108 -5.83 -1.26 -15.49
N GLU A 109 -6.23 -0.29 -16.31
CA GLU A 109 -5.35 0.58 -17.08
C GLU A 109 -5.67 2.04 -16.80
N LEU A 110 -4.63 2.83 -16.54
CA LEU A 110 -4.71 4.29 -16.50
C LEU A 110 -4.29 4.83 -17.87
N LEU A 111 -5.18 5.58 -18.51
CA LEU A 111 -4.95 6.20 -19.81
C LEU A 111 -4.86 7.72 -19.66
N PHE A 112 -4.05 8.33 -20.53
CA PHE A 112 -3.83 9.77 -20.59
C PHE A 112 -4.03 10.31 -22.01
N LEU A 113 -4.54 11.54 -22.09
CA LEU A 113 -4.60 12.34 -23.31
C LEU A 113 -4.16 13.79 -23.01
N ASP A 114 -3.18 14.27 -23.78
CA ASP A 114 -2.70 15.64 -23.76
C ASP A 114 -3.78 16.62 -24.26
N ARG A 115 -3.97 17.73 -23.54
CA ARG A 115 -4.95 18.81 -23.82
C ARG A 115 -4.81 19.43 -25.22
N THR A 116 -3.63 19.35 -25.83
CA THR A 116 -3.34 19.87 -27.17
C THR A 116 -3.86 18.96 -28.30
N ARG A 117 -4.17 17.69 -28.00
CA ARG A 117 -4.81 16.77 -28.95
C ARG A 117 -6.33 16.88 -28.85
N PRO A 118 -7.08 16.76 -29.95
CA PRO A 118 -8.53 16.70 -29.89
C PRO A 118 -8.98 15.45 -29.10
N PRO A 119 -10.00 15.54 -28.22
CA PRO A 119 -10.56 14.37 -27.59
C PRO A 119 -11.12 13.41 -28.64
N ARG A 120 -10.48 12.24 -28.73
CA ARG A 120 -10.89 11.06 -29.49
C ARG A 120 -10.57 9.84 -28.64
N MET A 121 -11.51 8.92 -28.50
CA MET A 121 -11.34 7.73 -27.65
C MET A 121 -10.07 6.92 -28.00
N GLU A 122 -9.78 6.80 -29.31
CA GLU A 122 -8.59 6.14 -29.86
C GLU A 122 -7.25 6.84 -29.54
N SER A 123 -7.27 8.11 -29.12
CA SER A 123 -6.06 8.91 -28.89
C SER A 123 -5.53 8.87 -27.46
N PHE A 124 -6.25 8.21 -26.55
CA PHE A 124 -5.83 7.96 -25.18
C PHE A 124 -4.72 6.89 -25.15
N GLU A 125 -3.55 7.25 -24.64
CA GLU A 125 -2.41 6.33 -24.49
C GLU A 125 -2.42 5.72 -23.08
N VAL A 126 -2.30 4.38 -22.97
CA VAL A 126 -2.11 3.70 -21.68
C VAL A 126 -0.74 4.11 -21.10
N ILE A 127 -0.74 4.72 -19.91
CA ILE A 127 0.49 5.13 -19.22
C ILE A 127 0.89 4.17 -18.10
N SER A 128 -0.07 3.46 -17.50
CA SER A 128 0.18 2.48 -16.44
C SER A 128 -0.90 1.39 -16.41
N ARG A 129 -0.56 0.22 -15.85
CA ARG A 129 -1.43 -0.96 -15.78
C ARG A 129 -1.23 -1.70 -14.45
N ARG A 130 -2.30 -2.30 -13.93
CA ARG A 130 -2.24 -3.29 -12.83
C ARG A 130 -3.06 -4.53 -13.15
N THR A 131 -2.55 -5.68 -12.73
CA THR A 131 -3.29 -6.95 -12.69
C THR A 131 -3.89 -7.10 -11.31
N VAL A 132 -5.19 -7.40 -11.25
CA VAL A 132 -5.92 -7.64 -9.99
C VAL A 132 -6.56 -9.02 -10.06
N ASP A 133 -6.03 -9.96 -9.29
CA ASP A 133 -6.61 -11.29 -9.13
C ASP A 133 -7.80 -11.20 -8.17
N ILE A 134 -9.00 -11.40 -8.70
CA ILE A 134 -10.25 -11.56 -7.95
C ILE A 134 -10.49 -13.06 -7.75
N LEU A 135 -10.62 -13.51 -6.50
CA LEU A 135 -10.98 -14.89 -6.16
C LEU A 135 -12.48 -14.95 -5.82
N LEU A 136 -13.25 -15.70 -6.61
CA LEU A 136 -14.69 -15.90 -6.43
C LEU A 136 -14.95 -17.32 -5.91
N SER A 137 -15.40 -17.45 -4.66
CA SER A 137 -15.65 -18.76 -4.02
C SER A 137 -17.14 -19.12 -4.10
N LEU A 138 -17.46 -20.41 -4.35
CA LEU A 138 -18.85 -20.89 -4.45
C LEU A 138 -19.66 -20.84 -3.15
N ASN A 139 -19.02 -20.58 -2.01
CA ASN A 139 -19.59 -20.61 -0.68
C ASN A 139 -19.51 -19.27 0.08
N GLN A 140 -18.94 -18.22 -0.52
CA GLN A 140 -18.73 -16.94 0.15
C GLN A 140 -18.83 -15.75 -0.81
N SER A 141 -19.43 -14.66 -0.33
CA SER A 141 -19.49 -13.37 -1.02
C SER A 141 -18.26 -12.49 -0.69
N LEU A 142 -17.75 -11.78 -1.70
CA LEU A 142 -16.59 -10.90 -1.61
C LEU A 142 -17.03 -9.44 -1.58
N HIS A 143 -16.65 -8.71 -0.54
CA HIS A 143 -16.97 -7.28 -0.40
C HIS A 143 -15.73 -6.52 0.10
N VAL A 144 -15.17 -5.63 -0.73
CA VAL A 144 -13.93 -4.89 -0.44
C VAL A 144 -14.00 -3.48 -1.01
N HIS A 145 -13.56 -2.49 -0.24
CA HIS A 145 -13.17 -1.16 -0.73
C HIS A 145 -11.67 -0.96 -0.47
N ARG A 146 -10.89 -0.55 -1.48
CA ARG A 146 -9.45 -0.30 -1.33
C ARG A 146 -8.88 0.64 -2.40
N PRO A 147 -7.72 1.27 -2.15
CA PRO A 147 -6.88 1.85 -3.20
C PRO A 147 -6.12 0.78 -3.99
N ILE A 148 -5.87 1.11 -5.26
CA ILE A 148 -4.92 0.46 -6.17
C ILE A 148 -3.96 1.54 -6.67
N PHE A 149 -2.70 1.46 -6.23
CA PHE A 149 -1.62 2.33 -6.69
C PHE A 149 -1.16 1.93 -8.10
N PHE A 150 -0.89 2.92 -8.94
CA PHE A 150 -0.17 2.75 -10.22
C PHE A 150 1.34 2.86 -9.99
N ASP A 151 2.17 2.59 -11.00
CA ASP A 151 3.64 2.58 -10.88
C ASP A 151 4.27 3.97 -10.89
N TYR A 152 5.58 4.03 -10.63
CA TYR A 152 6.41 5.23 -10.62
C TYR A 152 6.29 6.10 -11.89
N MET A 153 5.86 5.54 -13.03
CA MET A 153 5.62 6.28 -14.27
C MET A 153 4.32 7.13 -14.24
N ALA A 154 3.41 6.84 -13.31
CA ALA A 154 2.09 7.44 -13.21
C ALA A 154 1.58 7.49 -11.76
N VAL A 155 2.39 8.03 -10.83
CA VAL A 155 2.17 7.96 -9.39
C VAL A 155 0.79 8.51 -8.98
N SER A 156 -0.15 7.60 -8.74
CA SER A 156 -1.55 7.86 -8.45
C SER A 156 -2.20 6.62 -7.84
N ALA A 157 -3.38 6.77 -7.26
CA ALA A 157 -4.16 5.64 -6.75
C ALA A 157 -5.62 5.73 -7.14
N LEU A 158 -6.20 4.61 -7.56
CA LEU A 158 -7.63 4.45 -7.80
C LEU A 158 -8.28 3.83 -6.55
N THR A 159 -9.16 4.53 -5.85
CA THR A 159 -10.08 3.87 -4.89
C THR A 159 -11.21 3.21 -5.67
N LEU A 160 -11.51 1.96 -5.32
CA LEU A 160 -12.62 1.21 -5.91
C LEU A 160 -13.28 0.29 -4.89
N THR A 161 -14.56 0.02 -5.13
CA THR A 161 -15.36 -0.95 -4.37
C THR A 161 -15.72 -2.13 -5.26
N ILE A 162 -15.54 -3.35 -4.76
CA ILE A 162 -16.01 -4.59 -5.41
C ILE A 162 -16.96 -5.30 -4.46
N HIS A 163 -18.16 -5.62 -4.97
CA HIS A 163 -19.04 -6.63 -4.40
C HIS A 163 -19.17 -7.75 -5.42
N ALA A 164 -18.87 -9.00 -5.03
CA ALA A 164 -19.00 -10.15 -5.92
C ALA A 164 -19.58 -11.37 -5.19
N SER A 165 -20.38 -12.17 -5.88
CA SER A 165 -21.03 -13.35 -5.32
C SER A 165 -21.47 -14.32 -6.41
N LEU A 166 -21.67 -15.59 -6.06
CA LEU A 166 -22.57 -16.48 -6.79
C LEU A 166 -23.99 -15.87 -6.71
N THR A 167 -24.64 -15.66 -7.86
CA THR A 167 -25.97 -15.03 -7.94
C THR A 167 -27.03 -15.93 -8.58
N SER A 168 -26.62 -16.87 -9.45
CA SER A 168 -27.52 -17.84 -10.08
C SER A 168 -26.81 -19.18 -10.29
N ILE A 169 -27.58 -20.26 -10.42
CA ILE A 169 -27.12 -21.59 -10.79
C ILE A 169 -28.03 -22.07 -11.93
N GLU A 170 -27.51 -22.05 -13.15
CA GLU A 170 -28.26 -22.44 -14.35
C GLU A 170 -28.35 -23.96 -14.47
N SER A 171 -29.58 -24.47 -14.48
CA SER A 171 -29.90 -25.89 -14.67
C SER A 171 -30.16 -26.20 -16.15
N THR A 172 -29.35 -27.09 -16.74
CA THR A 172 -29.56 -27.54 -18.13
C THR A 172 -29.64 -29.07 -18.24
N ARG A 173 -30.69 -29.57 -18.91
CA ARG A 173 -30.96 -31.01 -19.11
C ARG A 173 -30.77 -31.39 -20.57
N LYS A 174 -29.66 -32.05 -20.89
CA LYS A 174 -29.28 -32.39 -22.28
C LYS A 174 -29.95 -33.68 -22.84
N ARG A 175 -30.91 -34.27 -22.12
CA ARG A 175 -31.75 -35.39 -22.61
C ARG A 175 -33.06 -35.53 -21.82
N LEU A 176 -34.16 -35.75 -22.54
CA LEU A 176 -35.52 -35.94 -21.99
C LEU A 176 -35.87 -37.39 -21.61
N SER A 177 -34.98 -38.36 -21.84
CA SER A 177 -35.26 -39.78 -21.58
C SER A 177 -35.56 -40.07 -20.09
N PRO A 178 -36.57 -40.89 -19.77
CA PRO A 178 -36.88 -41.30 -18.40
C PRO A 178 -35.88 -42.36 -17.91
N GLU A 179 -34.87 -41.94 -17.15
CA GLU A 179 -34.02 -42.85 -16.37
C GLU A 179 -34.65 -42.99 -14.97
N ILE A 180 -35.28 -44.13 -14.69
CA ILE A 180 -36.06 -44.38 -13.45
C ILE A 180 -35.16 -44.52 -12.19
N ILE A 181 -33.83 -44.59 -12.36
CA ILE A 181 -32.87 -44.85 -11.29
C ILE A 181 -32.03 -43.60 -11.01
N ILE A 182 -32.28 -42.97 -9.85
CA ILE A 182 -31.51 -41.82 -9.35
C ILE A 182 -30.13 -42.29 -8.87
N GLY A 183 -29.14 -42.24 -9.78
CA GLY A 183 -27.75 -42.58 -9.48
C GLY A 183 -27.11 -41.63 -8.45
N SER A 184 -26.19 -42.14 -7.63
CA SER A 184 -25.50 -41.38 -6.57
C SER A 184 -24.96 -40.03 -7.04
N LYS A 185 -24.28 -40.01 -8.19
CA LYS A 185 -23.72 -38.78 -8.81
C LYS A 185 -24.72 -37.63 -8.95
N LEU A 186 -26.01 -37.91 -9.11
CA LEU A 186 -27.03 -36.85 -9.22
C LEU A 186 -27.40 -36.27 -7.85
N ARG A 187 -27.38 -37.10 -6.79
CA ARG A 187 -27.41 -36.63 -5.39
C ARG A 187 -26.16 -35.82 -5.06
N ASP A 188 -24.97 -36.28 -5.44
CA ASP A 188 -23.71 -35.56 -5.22
C ASP A 188 -23.78 -34.13 -5.82
N TYR A 189 -24.30 -33.98 -7.04
CA TYR A 189 -24.48 -32.66 -7.68
C TYR A 189 -25.50 -31.77 -6.97
N TYR A 190 -26.63 -32.34 -6.54
CA TYR A 190 -27.65 -31.61 -5.76
C TYR A 190 -27.10 -31.16 -4.40
N GLN A 191 -26.35 -32.01 -3.70
CA GLN A 191 -25.71 -31.67 -2.43
C GLN A 191 -24.66 -30.56 -2.59
N CYS A 192 -23.83 -30.60 -3.63
CA CYS A 192 -22.91 -29.51 -3.98
C CYS A 192 -23.67 -28.20 -4.26
N MET A 193 -24.77 -28.26 -5.01
CA MET A 193 -25.63 -27.09 -5.30
C MET A 193 -26.21 -26.48 -4.03
N CYS A 194 -26.83 -27.28 -3.16
CA CYS A 194 -27.40 -26.81 -1.89
C CYS A 194 -26.32 -26.21 -0.99
N ARG A 195 -25.16 -26.87 -0.84
CA ARG A 195 -24.05 -26.37 0.01
C ARG A 195 -23.52 -25.03 -0.50
N ALA A 196 -23.29 -24.89 -1.80
CA ALA A 196 -22.83 -23.63 -2.42
C ALA A 196 -23.85 -22.50 -2.25
N ALA A 197 -25.12 -22.77 -2.60
CA ALA A 197 -26.20 -21.79 -2.51
C ALA A 197 -26.44 -21.34 -1.07
N LEU A 198 -26.64 -22.27 -0.12
CA LEU A 198 -26.94 -21.95 1.27
C LEU A 198 -25.77 -21.24 1.96
N SER A 199 -24.53 -21.68 1.73
CA SER A 199 -23.34 -20.98 2.28
C SER A 199 -23.22 -19.56 1.75
N THR A 200 -23.52 -19.33 0.47
CA THR A 200 -23.49 -17.99 -0.13
C THR A 200 -24.65 -17.13 0.37
N ILE A 201 -25.87 -17.66 0.49
CA ILE A 201 -27.02 -16.98 1.11
C ILE A 201 -26.66 -16.53 2.54
N HIS A 202 -26.11 -17.44 3.36
CA HIS A 202 -25.61 -17.13 4.70
C HIS A 202 -24.52 -16.04 4.66
N SER A 203 -23.56 -16.11 3.73
CA SER A 203 -22.50 -15.10 3.61
C SER A 203 -23.06 -13.71 3.28
N LEU A 204 -23.99 -13.61 2.32
CA LEU A 204 -24.65 -12.36 1.96
C LEU A 204 -25.48 -11.81 3.13
N GLN A 205 -26.21 -12.68 3.84
CA GLN A 205 -27.00 -12.30 5.00
C GLN A 205 -26.13 -11.81 6.17
N VAL A 206 -25.02 -12.48 6.47
CA VAL A 206 -24.05 -12.05 7.49
C VAL A 206 -23.39 -10.72 7.12
N PHE A 207 -23.13 -10.46 5.83
CA PHE A 207 -22.62 -9.16 5.38
C PHE A 207 -23.65 -8.04 5.61
N ILE A 208 -24.88 -8.20 5.12
CA ILE A 208 -25.96 -7.22 5.31
C ILE A 208 -26.22 -7.00 6.80
N SER A 209 -26.31 -8.07 7.59
CA SER A 209 -26.58 -8.01 9.04
C SER A 209 -25.45 -7.37 9.84
N ARG A 210 -24.20 -7.38 9.35
CA ARG A 210 -23.08 -6.67 9.99
C ARG A 210 -23.13 -5.16 9.74
N TYR A 211 -23.65 -4.75 8.59
CA TYR A 211 -23.56 -3.37 8.12
C TYR A 211 -24.92 -2.65 8.02
N CYS A 212 -26.03 -3.29 8.44
CA CYS A 212 -27.35 -2.68 8.41
C CYS A 212 -27.50 -1.48 9.38
N GLU A 213 -26.67 -1.39 10.43
CA GLU A 213 -26.59 -0.21 11.31
C GLU A 213 -26.02 1.04 10.61
N LEU A 214 -25.34 0.88 9.46
CA LEU A 214 -24.88 1.97 8.60
C LEU A 214 -25.98 2.48 7.64
N LEU A 215 -27.20 1.96 7.75
CA LEU A 215 -28.36 2.34 6.95
C LEU A 215 -29.33 3.20 7.78
N SER A 216 -30.02 4.13 7.15
CA SER A 216 -31.03 4.98 7.81
C SER A 216 -32.33 4.24 8.18
N SER A 217 -32.40 2.92 7.98
CA SER A 217 -33.57 2.08 8.21
C SER A 217 -33.15 0.71 8.75
N PRO A 218 -33.67 0.26 9.91
CA PRO A 218 -33.27 -1.02 10.50
C PRO A 218 -33.79 -2.20 9.66
N LEU A 219 -32.87 -3.01 9.12
CA LEU A 219 -33.18 -4.29 8.49
C LEU A 219 -33.24 -5.41 9.53
N ASN A 220 -34.44 -5.90 9.83
CA ASN A 220 -34.59 -7.19 10.53
C ASN A 220 -34.48 -8.33 9.51
N MET A 221 -33.28 -8.92 9.39
CA MET A 221 -33.07 -10.08 8.52
C MET A 221 -32.46 -11.25 9.30
N ARG A 222 -33.17 -12.37 9.27
CA ARG A 222 -32.72 -13.63 9.88
C ARG A 222 -31.67 -14.30 8.99
N VAL A 223 -30.46 -14.45 9.53
CA VAL A 223 -29.41 -15.31 8.97
C VAL A 223 -29.89 -16.78 9.04
N ILE A 224 -29.75 -17.53 7.94
CA ILE A 224 -30.09 -18.96 7.89
C ILE A 224 -29.06 -19.83 8.62
N ASP A 225 -29.50 -20.99 9.12
CA ASP A 225 -28.59 -22.07 9.51
C ASP A 225 -28.33 -22.95 8.27
N VAL A 226 -27.06 -23.06 7.88
CA VAL A 226 -26.66 -23.71 6.62
C VAL A 226 -26.84 -25.22 6.67
N GLU A 227 -26.53 -25.86 7.80
CA GLU A 227 -26.66 -27.32 7.90
C GLU A 227 -28.14 -27.72 8.09
N LEU A 228 -28.92 -26.96 8.88
CA LEU A 228 -30.36 -27.21 9.04
C LEU A 228 -31.14 -27.09 7.72
N GLU A 229 -30.88 -26.04 6.93
CA GLU A 229 -31.51 -25.88 5.61
C GLU A 229 -30.99 -26.94 4.60
N TYR A 230 -29.73 -27.37 4.72
CA TYR A 230 -29.16 -28.44 3.90
C TYR A 230 -29.76 -29.82 4.23
N GLU A 231 -29.97 -30.13 5.51
CA GLU A 231 -30.68 -31.33 5.95
C GLU A 231 -32.12 -31.33 5.44
N ARG A 232 -32.85 -30.20 5.53
CA ARG A 232 -34.20 -30.12 4.96
C ARG A 232 -34.19 -30.30 3.45
N CYS A 233 -33.31 -29.63 2.71
CA CYS A 233 -33.20 -29.83 1.26
C CYS A 233 -32.82 -31.28 0.88
N THR A 234 -32.01 -31.96 1.69
CA THR A 234 -31.65 -33.37 1.48
C THR A 234 -32.83 -34.30 1.78
N SER A 235 -33.68 -33.98 2.76
CA SER A 235 -34.92 -34.72 3.01
C SER A 235 -35.97 -34.45 1.93
N ASP A 236 -36.17 -33.19 1.52
CA ASP A 236 -37.14 -32.77 0.50
C ASP A 236 -36.89 -33.48 -0.85
N ILE A 237 -35.63 -33.70 -1.24
CA ILE A 237 -35.28 -34.36 -2.52
C ILE A 237 -35.45 -35.89 -2.46
N GLU A 238 -35.32 -36.50 -1.28
CA GLU A 238 -35.50 -37.95 -1.10
C GLU A 238 -36.98 -38.37 -1.05
N HIS A 239 -37.88 -37.43 -0.76
CA HIS A 239 -39.33 -37.63 -0.77
C HIS A 239 -40.01 -37.12 -2.07
N SER A 240 -39.25 -36.74 -3.11
CA SER A 240 -39.80 -36.22 -4.37
C SER A 240 -40.08 -37.32 -5.41
N ASP A 241 -41.28 -37.30 -6.01
CA ASP A 241 -41.67 -38.20 -7.12
C ASP A 241 -40.82 -37.99 -8.39
N ASP A 242 -40.40 -36.74 -8.68
CA ASP A 242 -39.45 -36.41 -9.74
C ASP A 242 -38.27 -35.60 -9.17
N PHE A 243 -37.10 -36.25 -9.12
CA PHE A 243 -35.85 -35.65 -8.67
C PHE A 243 -35.41 -34.47 -9.55
N TRP A 244 -35.64 -34.54 -10.87
CA TRP A 244 -35.26 -33.46 -11.78
C TRP A 244 -36.11 -32.21 -11.58
N ILE A 245 -37.43 -32.36 -11.48
CA ILE A 245 -38.33 -31.21 -11.26
C ILE A 245 -37.95 -30.49 -9.96
N LYS A 246 -37.80 -31.24 -8.87
CA LYS A 246 -37.40 -30.69 -7.56
C LYS A 246 -36.01 -30.04 -7.57
N LEU A 247 -35.01 -30.65 -8.22
CA LEU A 247 -33.68 -30.05 -8.38
C LEU A 247 -33.75 -28.74 -9.17
N ASP A 248 -34.52 -28.68 -10.26
CA ASP A 248 -34.67 -27.49 -11.10
C ASP A 248 -35.46 -26.38 -10.38
N GLU A 249 -36.45 -26.74 -9.56
CA GLU A 249 -37.17 -25.83 -8.67
C GLU A 249 -36.28 -25.24 -7.58
N ASP A 250 -35.48 -26.06 -6.90
CA ASP A 250 -34.56 -25.57 -5.87
C ASP A 250 -33.43 -24.73 -6.50
N ALA A 251 -32.91 -25.10 -7.68
CA ALA A 251 -31.95 -24.28 -8.43
C ALA A 251 -32.52 -22.89 -8.75
N ARG A 252 -33.76 -22.83 -9.26
CA ARG A 252 -34.48 -21.56 -9.54
C ARG A 252 -34.75 -20.77 -8.24
N ARG A 253 -35.16 -21.43 -7.16
CA ARG A 253 -35.40 -20.82 -5.83
C ARG A 253 -34.13 -20.21 -5.25
N PHE A 254 -33.02 -20.95 -5.25
CA PHE A 254 -31.73 -20.46 -4.76
C PHE A 254 -31.24 -19.26 -5.59
N SER A 255 -31.32 -19.35 -6.92
CA SER A 255 -30.92 -18.27 -7.83
C SER A 255 -31.73 -17.00 -7.60
N HIS A 256 -33.03 -17.11 -7.35
CA HIS A 256 -33.90 -15.99 -7.00
C HIS A 256 -33.46 -15.30 -5.70
N ILE A 257 -33.22 -16.08 -4.63
CA ILE A 257 -32.81 -15.56 -3.31
C ILE A 257 -31.41 -14.93 -3.37
N LEU A 258 -30.46 -15.60 -4.04
CA LEU A 258 -29.08 -15.10 -4.22
C LEU A 258 -29.06 -13.79 -5.02
N THR A 259 -29.81 -13.71 -6.12
CA THR A 259 -29.94 -12.49 -6.91
C THR A 259 -30.60 -11.36 -6.10
N GLN A 260 -31.67 -11.65 -5.35
CA GLN A 260 -32.34 -10.66 -4.50
C GLN A 260 -31.41 -10.10 -3.42
N LEU A 261 -30.69 -10.95 -2.69
CA LEU A 261 -29.75 -10.51 -1.64
C LEU A 261 -28.57 -9.71 -2.24
N PHE A 262 -28.09 -10.09 -3.43
CA PHE A 262 -27.01 -9.36 -4.10
C PHE A 262 -27.46 -7.99 -4.63
N ASP A 263 -28.64 -7.90 -5.27
CA ASP A 263 -29.19 -6.62 -5.71
C ASP A 263 -29.64 -5.75 -4.53
N GLN A 264 -30.04 -6.33 -3.38
CA GLN A 264 -30.20 -5.58 -2.11
C GLN A 264 -28.86 -4.97 -1.65
N ILE A 265 -27.78 -5.76 -1.58
CA ILE A 265 -26.45 -5.22 -1.23
C ILE A 265 -26.09 -4.07 -2.17
N ARG A 266 -26.26 -4.27 -3.48
CA ARG A 266 -25.92 -3.28 -4.49
C ARG A 266 -26.79 -2.01 -4.36
N GLN A 267 -28.10 -2.12 -4.15
CA GLN A 267 -28.99 -0.96 -4.00
C GLN A 267 -28.74 -0.20 -2.69
N MET A 268 -28.52 -0.90 -1.58
CA MET A 268 -28.45 -0.27 -0.24
C MET A 268 -27.04 0.21 0.12
N PHE A 269 -26.00 -0.40 -0.45
CA PHE A 269 -24.61 -0.11 -0.12
C PHE A 269 -23.77 0.48 -1.26
N SER A 270 -24.23 0.47 -2.52
CA SER A 270 -23.50 1.22 -3.57
C SER A 270 -23.41 2.69 -3.19
N ARG A 271 -22.22 3.28 -3.38
CA ARG A 271 -21.90 4.67 -3.01
C ARG A 271 -22.09 5.03 -1.52
N SER A 272 -22.32 4.06 -0.63
CA SER A 272 -22.36 4.29 0.82
C SER A 272 -20.97 4.65 1.34
N ARG A 273 -20.72 5.95 1.53
CA ARG A 273 -19.43 6.47 2.02
C ARG A 273 -19.05 5.93 3.40
N GLN A 274 -20.05 5.63 4.25
CA GLN A 274 -19.82 5.03 5.56
C GLN A 274 -19.32 3.59 5.44
N LEU A 275 -19.98 2.76 4.62
CA LEU A 275 -19.49 1.41 4.36
C LEU A 275 -18.12 1.43 3.68
N ALA A 276 -17.93 2.29 2.67
CA ALA A 276 -16.66 2.41 1.97
C ALA A 276 -15.50 2.73 2.94
N ALA A 277 -15.70 3.68 3.87
CA ALA A 277 -14.73 3.99 4.91
C ALA A 277 -14.47 2.82 5.87
N THR A 278 -15.52 2.10 6.32
CA THR A 278 -15.39 0.93 7.19
C THR A 278 -14.65 -0.23 6.50
N LEU A 279 -15.01 -0.55 5.25
CA LEU A 279 -14.32 -1.58 4.46
C LEU A 279 -12.87 -1.17 4.14
N HIS A 280 -12.59 0.12 3.95
CA HIS A 280 -11.23 0.63 3.82
C HIS A 280 -10.44 0.40 5.10
N ALA A 281 -11.00 0.73 6.28
CA ALA A 281 -10.35 0.49 7.56
C ALA A 281 -10.10 -1.01 7.82
N GLU A 282 -11.04 -1.89 7.48
CA GLU A 282 -10.82 -3.35 7.56
C GLU A 282 -9.72 -3.83 6.57
N PHE A 283 -9.63 -3.24 5.38
CA PHE A 283 -8.58 -3.56 4.40
C PHE A 283 -7.21 -3.06 4.87
N ASP A 284 -7.12 -1.82 5.35
CA ASP A 284 -5.90 -1.18 5.83
C ASP A 284 -5.31 -1.92 7.03
N ALA A 285 -6.15 -2.29 8.02
CA ALA A 285 -5.71 -3.13 9.13
C ALA A 285 -5.13 -4.48 8.65
N ARG A 286 -5.75 -5.11 7.64
CA ARG A 286 -5.25 -6.35 7.00
C ARG A 286 -3.97 -6.11 6.19
N ARG A 287 -3.81 -4.94 5.55
CA ARG A 287 -2.59 -4.52 4.85
C ARG A 287 -1.44 -4.33 5.83
N MET A 288 -1.64 -3.55 6.90
CA MET A 288 -0.64 -3.27 7.93
C MET A 288 -0.18 -4.54 8.64
N LYS A 289 -1.10 -5.45 8.99
CA LYS A 289 -0.72 -6.80 9.48
C LYS A 289 0.15 -7.56 8.46
N SER A 290 -0.17 -7.51 7.18
CA SER A 290 0.59 -8.18 6.11
C SER A 290 1.97 -7.54 5.83
N LEU A 291 2.08 -6.21 5.95
CA LEU A 291 3.34 -5.48 5.92
C LEU A 291 4.19 -5.79 7.16
N GLY A 292 3.58 -6.01 8.32
CA GLY A 292 4.24 -6.43 9.55
C GLY A 292 4.76 -7.88 9.55
N GLU A 293 4.26 -8.75 8.67
CA GLU A 293 4.80 -10.12 8.54
C GLU A 293 6.25 -10.06 8.03
N ALA A 294 7.11 -10.95 8.52
CA ALA A 294 8.55 -10.93 8.27
C ALA A 294 9.31 -9.64 8.68
N PHE A 295 8.69 -8.75 9.46
CA PHE A 295 9.36 -7.60 10.07
C PHE A 295 9.67 -7.93 11.53
N ILE A 296 10.94 -8.25 11.81
CA ILE A 296 11.43 -8.71 13.11
C ILE A 296 12.04 -7.51 13.86
N CYS A 297 11.59 -7.23 15.08
CA CYS A 297 12.16 -6.18 15.93
C CYS A 297 12.93 -6.76 17.12
N ILE A 298 14.04 -6.13 17.48
CA ILE A 298 14.92 -6.45 18.62
C ILE A 298 15.25 -5.14 19.36
N GLU A 299 15.06 -5.11 20.68
CA GLU A 299 15.33 -3.91 21.51
C GLU A 299 16.54 -4.10 22.43
N ASP A 300 17.68 -3.55 21.98
CA ASP A 300 18.97 -3.45 22.67
C ASP A 300 19.09 -2.10 23.41
N THR A 301 20.11 -1.95 24.27
CA THR A 301 20.40 -0.66 24.93
C THR A 301 21.55 0.06 24.22
N VAL A 302 21.61 1.39 24.31
CA VAL A 302 22.77 2.18 23.83
C VAL A 302 24.09 1.69 24.45
N ASN A 303 24.09 1.23 25.70
CA ASN A 303 25.29 0.70 26.36
C ASN A 303 25.85 -0.55 25.67
N SER A 304 25.01 -1.40 25.06
CA SER A 304 25.47 -2.59 24.32
C SER A 304 26.03 -2.30 22.92
N LEU A 305 26.06 -1.03 22.47
CA LEU A 305 26.87 -0.59 21.33
C LEU A 305 28.37 -0.47 21.67
N VAL A 306 28.68 -0.14 22.93
CA VAL A 306 30.04 0.21 23.39
C VAL A 306 30.69 -0.98 24.12
N SER A 307 29.91 -1.84 24.80
CA SER A 307 30.46 -3.05 25.42
C SER A 307 30.98 -4.04 24.37
N SER A 308 32.28 -4.38 24.43
CA SER A 308 33.02 -5.06 23.35
C SER A 308 32.56 -6.48 22.96
N ASN A 309 31.57 -7.06 23.67
CA ASN A 309 31.03 -8.41 23.41
C ASN A 309 30.06 -8.43 22.20
N CYS A 310 30.46 -7.84 21.07
CA CYS A 310 29.58 -7.60 19.93
C CYS A 310 29.29 -8.88 19.09
N THR A 311 28.29 -9.63 19.53
CA THR A 311 27.78 -10.87 18.89
C THR A 311 26.90 -10.63 17.67
N SER A 312 26.56 -9.37 17.33
CA SER A 312 25.51 -9.00 16.36
C SER A 312 25.60 -9.72 15.00
N HIS A 313 26.80 -9.79 14.41
CA HIS A 313 27.05 -10.46 13.13
C HIS A 313 26.77 -11.98 13.17
N HIS A 314 26.98 -12.66 14.31
CA HIS A 314 26.55 -14.06 14.46
C HIS A 314 25.02 -14.15 14.52
N THR A 315 24.38 -13.21 15.21
CA THR A 315 22.93 -13.15 15.37
C THR A 315 22.21 -12.90 14.04
N ILE A 316 22.60 -11.90 13.26
CA ILE A 316 22.01 -11.61 11.93
C ILE A 316 22.16 -12.83 10.99
N SER A 317 23.34 -13.46 10.98
CA SER A 317 23.59 -14.67 10.18
C SER A 317 22.73 -15.87 10.63
N ARG A 318 22.46 -16.02 11.94
CA ARG A 318 21.52 -17.03 12.47
C ARG A 318 20.08 -16.73 12.06
N ILE A 319 19.63 -15.47 12.14
CA ILE A 319 18.28 -15.07 11.69
C ILE A 319 18.11 -15.36 10.20
N ALA A 320 19.04 -14.96 9.34
CA ALA A 320 19.00 -15.25 7.90
C ALA A 320 18.94 -16.76 7.59
N SER A 321 19.65 -17.58 8.39
CA SER A 321 19.63 -19.05 8.30
C SER A 321 18.31 -19.67 8.76
N LEU A 322 17.67 -19.11 9.79
CA LEU A 322 16.31 -19.50 10.22
C LEU A 322 15.27 -19.10 9.18
N VAL A 323 15.34 -17.88 8.67
CA VAL A 323 14.43 -17.32 7.67
C VAL A 323 14.40 -18.19 6.42
N LYS A 324 15.58 -18.53 5.88
CA LYS A 324 15.73 -19.41 4.71
C LYS A 324 15.18 -20.84 4.92
N LYS A 325 14.94 -21.26 6.16
CA LYS A 325 14.45 -22.60 6.54
C LYS A 325 13.00 -22.60 7.05
N ALA A 326 12.31 -21.47 7.05
CA ALA A 326 10.97 -21.36 7.63
C ALA A 326 9.86 -21.54 6.57
N PRO A 327 9.01 -22.59 6.65
CA PRO A 327 7.89 -22.78 5.71
C PRO A 327 6.74 -21.78 5.91
N TYR A 328 6.79 -20.99 6.99
CA TYR A 328 5.88 -19.89 7.32
C TYR A 328 5.72 -18.89 6.17
N PHE A 329 6.82 -18.43 5.57
CA PHE A 329 6.77 -17.43 4.50
C PHE A 329 6.10 -17.94 3.21
N SER A 330 6.28 -19.22 2.88
CA SER A 330 5.65 -19.87 1.73
C SER A 330 4.16 -20.19 1.91
N ARG A 331 3.62 -20.07 3.12
CA ARG A 331 2.20 -20.31 3.46
C ARG A 331 1.44 -19.01 3.80
N MET A 332 1.96 -17.85 3.41
CA MET A 332 1.27 -16.57 3.60
C MET A 332 -0.09 -16.58 2.87
N PRO A 333 -1.24 -16.43 3.57
CA PRO A 333 -2.54 -16.55 2.92
C PRO A 333 -2.76 -15.38 1.95
N LYS A 334 -3.20 -15.69 0.73
CA LYS A 334 -3.48 -14.70 -0.31
C LYS A 334 -4.68 -13.83 0.07
N SER A 335 -4.73 -12.61 -0.47
CA SER A 335 -5.96 -11.81 -0.48
C SER A 335 -6.93 -12.38 -1.52
N SER A 336 -8.23 -12.36 -1.24
CA SER A 336 -9.29 -12.63 -2.22
C SER A 336 -9.43 -11.53 -3.27
N LEU A 337 -8.82 -10.37 -3.01
CA LEU A 337 -8.58 -9.30 -3.99
C LEU A 337 -7.10 -8.91 -3.91
N HIS A 338 -6.27 -9.54 -4.74
CA HIS A 338 -4.82 -9.40 -4.74
C HIS A 338 -4.34 -8.57 -5.94
N VAL A 339 -3.54 -7.53 -5.68
CA VAL A 339 -2.98 -6.67 -6.73
C VAL A 339 -1.51 -7.02 -6.95
N GLU A 340 -1.17 -7.40 -8.18
CA GLU A 340 0.19 -7.70 -8.59
C GLU A 340 1.11 -6.47 -8.41
N GLY A 341 2.33 -6.69 -7.91
CA GLY A 341 3.26 -5.64 -7.51
C GLY A 341 2.92 -4.99 -6.16
N ASN A 342 1.68 -4.52 -5.99
CA ASN A 342 1.27 -3.70 -4.84
C ASN A 342 1.07 -4.47 -3.54
N ASP A 343 0.85 -5.80 -3.55
CA ASP A 343 0.51 -6.57 -2.35
C ASP A 343 1.57 -7.61 -1.97
N VAL A 344 1.83 -7.75 -0.67
CA VAL A 344 2.76 -8.74 -0.12
C VAL A 344 2.25 -10.16 -0.37
N ASN A 345 3.13 -11.01 -0.88
CA ASN A 345 2.94 -12.44 -1.05
C ASN A 345 4.27 -13.20 -0.84
N ALA A 346 4.22 -14.54 -0.84
CA ALA A 346 5.37 -15.41 -0.61
C ALA A 346 6.57 -15.19 -1.56
N SER A 347 6.39 -14.51 -2.70
CA SER A 347 7.42 -14.32 -3.72
C SER A 347 8.08 -12.93 -3.72
N ASN A 348 7.39 -11.87 -3.26
CA ASN A 348 7.92 -10.51 -3.14
C ASN A 348 8.21 -10.06 -1.69
N MET A 349 7.86 -10.86 -0.68
CA MET A 349 8.09 -10.52 0.73
C MET A 349 9.58 -10.39 1.10
N THR A 350 10.06 -9.14 1.14
CA THR A 350 11.35 -8.78 1.74
C THR A 350 11.27 -8.87 3.28
N VAL A 351 12.33 -9.41 3.89
CA VAL A 351 12.45 -9.59 5.35
C VAL A 351 13.28 -8.45 5.93
N ILE A 352 12.79 -7.82 6.99
CA ILE A 352 13.46 -6.69 7.67
C ILE A 352 13.74 -7.09 9.11
N VAL A 353 14.99 -6.91 9.57
CA VAL A 353 15.36 -7.05 10.98
C VAL A 353 15.73 -5.67 11.52
N GLU A 354 14.86 -5.08 12.33
CA GLU A 354 15.11 -3.84 13.07
C GLU A 354 15.79 -4.14 14.40
N ARG A 355 16.91 -3.48 14.66
CA ARG A 355 17.55 -3.36 15.97
C ARG A 355 17.42 -1.93 16.46
N ARG A 356 16.80 -1.75 17.62
CA ARG A 356 16.74 -0.47 18.33
C ARG A 356 17.79 -0.44 19.42
N TYR A 357 18.56 0.63 19.48
CA TYR A 357 19.45 0.94 20.58
C TYR A 357 18.85 2.10 21.35
N LEU A 358 18.13 1.78 22.43
CA LEU A 358 17.39 2.75 23.22
C LEU A 358 18.32 3.53 24.17
N PRO A 359 18.17 4.86 24.32
CA PRO A 359 18.96 5.65 25.25
C PRO A 359 18.69 5.25 26.70
N ALA A 360 19.65 5.50 27.59
CA ALA A 360 19.53 5.16 29.01
C ALA A 360 18.28 5.78 29.65
N GLY A 361 17.50 4.97 30.37
CA GLY A 361 16.24 5.36 30.99
C GLY A 361 14.99 5.20 30.12
N ALA A 362 15.11 4.90 28.83
CA ALA A 362 13.94 4.61 27.99
C ALA A 362 13.37 3.21 28.26
N THR A 363 12.06 3.13 28.47
CA THR A 363 11.32 1.86 28.54
C THR A 363 11.22 1.18 27.17
N ARG A 364 11.21 -0.16 27.18
CA ARG A 364 10.95 -0.99 25.98
C ARG A 364 9.48 -0.89 25.58
N ARG A 365 9.16 -0.96 24.28
CA ARG A 365 7.75 -0.81 23.82
C ARG A 365 6.81 -1.87 24.44
N ILE A 366 7.31 -3.07 24.71
CA ILE A 366 6.53 -4.19 25.29
C ILE A 366 6.23 -4.00 26.80
N SER A 367 6.99 -3.16 27.52
CA SER A 367 6.84 -3.00 28.98
C SER A 367 5.55 -2.30 29.42
N MET A 368 4.69 -1.87 28.48
CA MET A 368 3.36 -1.32 28.77
C MET A 368 2.22 -2.34 28.68
N GLU A 369 2.47 -3.59 28.27
CA GLU A 369 1.42 -4.62 28.12
C GLU A 369 1.43 -5.69 29.23
N SER A 370 2.38 -5.67 30.18
CA SER A 370 2.63 -6.84 31.07
C SER A 370 2.49 -6.64 32.58
N ASN A 371 2.34 -5.40 33.08
CA ASN A 371 2.61 -5.09 34.50
C ASN A 371 1.53 -4.22 35.18
N GLU A 372 0.27 -4.69 35.28
CA GLU A 372 -0.61 -4.29 36.40
C GLU A 372 -1.39 -5.51 36.91
N THR A 373 -1.34 -5.74 38.23
CA THR A 373 -2.11 -6.77 38.95
C THR A 373 -2.90 -6.11 40.08
N PRO A 374 -4.22 -6.27 40.16
CA PRO A 374 -5.07 -5.47 41.05
C PRO A 374 -5.10 -6.00 42.50
N ASN A 375 -5.32 -5.10 43.46
CA ASN A 375 -5.90 -5.44 44.77
C ASN A 375 -6.68 -4.23 45.35
N GLU A 376 -7.76 -4.52 46.10
CA GLU A 376 -8.38 -3.68 47.15
C GLU A 376 -9.03 -2.33 46.75
N ILE A 377 -10.15 -2.45 46.01
CA ILE A 377 -11.51 -1.96 46.36
C ILE A 377 -11.64 -0.78 47.36
N GLU A 378 -12.26 0.33 46.92
CA GLU A 378 -13.51 0.85 47.55
C GLU A 378 -14.33 1.77 46.58
N GLN A 379 -15.50 2.26 47.03
CA GLN A 379 -16.66 2.61 46.17
C GLN A 379 -16.89 4.12 45.92
N GLY A 380 -17.45 4.53 44.77
CA GLY A 380 -17.99 5.91 44.64
C GLY A 380 -18.39 6.47 43.25
N ASN A 381 -19.56 6.08 42.72
CA ASN A 381 -20.40 6.84 41.75
C ASN A 381 -19.90 7.17 40.32
N GLU A 382 -20.83 7.63 39.48
CA GLU A 382 -20.81 7.54 38.00
C GLU A 382 -20.44 8.84 37.26
N CYS A 383 -19.84 8.73 36.06
CA CYS A 383 -20.27 9.53 34.90
C CYS A 383 -19.90 8.93 33.52
N LYS A 384 -20.93 8.72 32.70
CA LYS A 384 -21.03 8.64 31.21
C LYS A 384 -19.77 8.40 30.34
N ARG A 385 -19.86 7.35 29.51
CA ARG A 385 -18.90 7.04 28.42
C ARG A 385 -19.39 7.48 27.02
N SER A 386 -18.47 7.84 26.14
CA SER A 386 -18.62 7.83 24.67
C SER A 386 -18.03 6.54 24.07
N SER A 387 -18.36 6.23 22.81
CA SER A 387 -18.21 4.91 22.20
C SER A 387 -16.86 4.67 21.51
N SER A 388 -16.04 3.77 22.08
CA SER A 388 -14.89 3.17 21.39
C SER A 388 -15.34 2.05 20.44
N LEU A 389 -14.90 2.08 19.18
CA LEU A 389 -15.14 1.02 18.20
C LEU A 389 -14.35 -0.26 18.55
N ARG A 390 -14.96 -1.19 19.30
CA ARG A 390 -14.40 -2.53 19.53
C ARG A 390 -14.33 -3.31 18.21
N LEU A 391 -13.16 -3.84 17.86
CA LEU A 391 -12.95 -4.62 16.65
C LEU A 391 -13.49 -6.06 16.80
N HIS A 392 -14.21 -6.55 15.79
CA HIS A 392 -14.97 -7.81 15.84
C HIS A 392 -14.07 -9.07 15.86
N PRO A 393 -14.45 -10.19 16.53
CA PRO A 393 -13.62 -11.40 16.67
C PRO A 393 -13.05 -12.05 15.39
N LEU A 394 -13.43 -11.64 14.18
CA LEU A 394 -12.84 -12.16 12.93
C LEU A 394 -11.43 -11.63 12.63
N PHE A 395 -10.98 -10.54 13.28
CA PHE A 395 -9.57 -10.12 13.19
C PHE A 395 -8.61 -11.12 13.86
N SER A 396 -9.13 -12.08 14.62
CA SER A 396 -8.36 -13.20 15.19
C SER A 396 -7.74 -14.15 14.15
N GLY A 397 -8.21 -14.16 12.90
CA GLY A 397 -7.79 -15.16 11.91
C GLY A 397 -6.26 -15.24 11.70
N ARG A 398 -5.53 -14.12 11.77
CA ARG A 398 -4.06 -14.10 11.69
C ARG A 398 -3.35 -13.91 13.05
N CYS A 399 -4.11 -13.80 14.13
CA CYS A 399 -3.67 -13.59 15.50
C CYS A 399 -4.67 -14.27 16.46
N LEU A 400 -4.54 -15.59 16.64
CA LEU A 400 -5.41 -16.33 17.58
C LEU A 400 -5.29 -15.73 18.99
N PRO A 401 -6.40 -15.29 19.63
CA PRO A 401 -6.37 -14.84 21.02
C PRO A 401 -6.18 -16.05 21.93
N LEU A 402 -4.93 -16.30 22.33
CA LEU A 402 -4.62 -17.23 23.41
C LEU A 402 -5.00 -16.58 24.76
N ASN A 403 -6.27 -16.73 25.13
CA ASN A 403 -6.88 -16.45 26.44
C ASN A 403 -6.12 -15.49 27.38
N CYS A 404 -6.24 -14.18 27.14
CA CYS A 404 -6.11 -13.18 28.20
C CYS A 404 -7.52 -12.76 28.60
N THR A 405 -8.00 -13.19 29.76
CA THR A 405 -9.36 -12.90 30.24
C THR A 405 -9.43 -11.55 30.96
N THR A 406 -9.98 -10.53 30.31
CA THR A 406 -10.70 -9.43 30.96
C THR A 406 -11.50 -8.63 29.91
N PRO A 407 -12.63 -7.98 30.26
CA PRO A 407 -13.37 -7.12 29.34
C PRO A 407 -12.73 -5.72 29.26
N GLU A 408 -12.50 -5.20 28.05
CA GLU A 408 -12.13 -3.80 27.84
C GLU A 408 -13.27 -2.87 28.26
N GLU A 409 -13.01 -1.77 28.98
CA GLU A 409 -13.89 -0.59 28.90
C GLU A 409 -13.19 0.70 29.33
N ALA A 410 -13.12 1.68 28.41
CA ALA A 410 -12.28 2.89 28.52
C ALA A 410 -12.65 3.83 29.69
N TYR A 411 -11.81 4.84 30.00
CA TYR A 411 -12.21 6.24 29.85
C TYR A 411 -11.07 7.29 29.85
N GLU A 412 -11.42 8.58 29.75
CA GLU A 412 -10.55 9.69 29.30
C GLU A 412 -9.74 10.43 30.38
N VAL A 413 -8.55 10.86 29.93
CA VAL A 413 -7.59 11.87 30.44
C VAL A 413 -8.14 12.97 31.38
N ASN A 414 -7.43 13.25 32.49
CA ASN A 414 -6.90 14.59 32.81
C ASN A 414 -5.80 14.59 33.90
N ALA A 415 -5.11 15.73 34.07
CA ALA A 415 -3.79 15.83 34.71
C ALA A 415 -3.79 16.37 36.17
N PRO A 416 -2.70 16.16 36.92
CA PRO A 416 -2.33 16.94 38.11
C PRO A 416 -1.40 18.13 37.75
N GLU A 417 -1.33 19.15 38.62
CA GLU A 417 -0.58 20.40 38.43
C GLU A 417 0.71 20.49 39.28
N ASN A 418 1.71 21.23 38.76
CA ASN A 418 2.79 21.98 39.46
C ASN A 418 3.78 21.24 40.39
N ASP A 419 5.09 21.56 40.45
CA ASP A 419 5.95 22.50 39.67
C ASP A 419 7.37 21.84 39.52
N THR A 420 8.59 22.42 39.45
CA THR A 420 9.11 23.78 39.72
C THR A 420 10.17 24.22 38.70
N SER A 421 9.91 25.35 38.02
CA SER A 421 10.86 26.32 37.47
C SER A 421 12.22 25.86 36.89
N VAL A 422 12.40 25.97 35.56
CA VAL A 422 13.70 26.28 34.91
C VAL A 422 13.47 27.30 33.76
N SER A 423 14.44 28.17 33.50
CA SER A 423 14.31 29.36 32.65
C SER A 423 14.26 29.10 31.13
N ALA A 424 13.34 29.79 30.42
CA ALA A 424 13.31 29.83 28.95
C ALA A 424 14.33 30.84 28.38
N HIS A 425 15.22 30.39 27.49
CA HIS A 425 16.13 31.26 26.75
C HIS A 425 15.41 31.99 25.60
N ARG A 426 15.55 33.32 25.54
CA ARG A 426 14.87 34.20 24.58
C ARG A 426 15.84 34.67 23.49
N TRP A 427 15.51 34.45 22.21
CA TRP A 427 16.29 35.03 21.11
C TRP A 427 16.18 36.58 21.10
N PRO A 428 17.29 37.32 20.88
CA PRO A 428 17.30 38.78 20.95
C PRO A 428 16.81 39.44 19.65
N VAL A 429 15.51 39.75 19.58
CA VAL A 429 14.94 40.59 18.50
C VAL A 429 15.36 42.04 18.71
N LYS A 430 16.24 42.57 17.85
CA LYS A 430 16.57 44.01 17.82
C LYS A 430 15.36 44.82 17.34
N LYS A 431 14.85 45.74 18.17
CA LYS A 431 13.90 46.79 17.74
C LYS A 431 14.65 48.00 17.14
N PRO A 432 14.06 48.69 16.15
CA PRO A 432 14.74 49.80 15.46
C PRO A 432 14.71 51.11 16.25
N ALA A 433 15.73 51.93 16.06
CA ALA A 433 15.73 53.34 16.46
C ALA A 433 14.95 54.19 15.44
N LYS A 434 14.23 55.22 15.91
CA LYS A 434 13.58 56.23 15.06
C LYS A 434 14.48 57.45 14.91
N SER A 435 14.50 58.06 13.73
CA SER A 435 13.97 59.44 13.52
C SER A 435 14.30 60.01 12.14
N THR A 436 13.30 60.65 11.51
CA THR A 436 13.40 61.78 10.53
C THR A 436 14.22 61.60 9.23
N GLN A 437 13.90 62.22 8.09
CA GLN A 437 12.87 63.25 7.78
C GLN A 437 12.50 63.21 6.28
N ARG A 438 11.26 63.60 5.94
CA ARG A 438 10.78 64.04 4.59
C ARG A 438 10.83 63.02 3.43
N SER A 439 10.19 63.25 2.27
CA SER A 439 8.77 63.60 2.00
C SER A 439 8.47 63.58 0.48
N LEU A 440 7.23 63.27 0.10
CA LEU A 440 6.54 63.58 -1.18
C LEU A 440 6.95 62.84 -2.49
N VAL A 441 5.91 62.28 -3.16
CA VAL A 441 5.63 62.28 -4.63
C VAL A 441 6.69 61.71 -5.61
N GLY A 442 6.34 60.88 -6.61
CA GLY A 442 5.03 60.37 -7.00
C GLY A 442 5.01 59.58 -8.33
N CYS A 443 3.80 59.27 -8.81
CA CYS A 443 3.46 58.36 -9.91
C CYS A 443 3.91 58.83 -11.33
N ARG A 444 4.42 57.93 -12.20
CA ARG A 444 3.81 57.53 -13.50
C ARG A 444 4.64 56.54 -14.38
N ARG A 445 4.07 56.16 -15.54
CA ARG A 445 4.48 55.10 -16.50
C ARG A 445 5.41 55.60 -17.62
N MET A 446 6.15 54.65 -18.21
CA MET A 446 6.55 54.49 -19.64
C MET A 446 7.15 55.67 -20.44
N THR A 447 8.31 55.45 -21.07
CA THR A 447 8.46 55.24 -22.54
C THR A 447 9.90 54.83 -22.90
N ASP A 448 10.06 54.02 -23.95
CA ASP A 448 11.30 53.85 -24.74
C ASP A 448 11.19 54.75 -26.00
N PRO A 449 12.28 55.34 -26.52
CA PRO A 449 12.89 54.78 -27.75
C PRO A 449 14.42 54.95 -27.89
N GLY A 450 15.12 53.91 -28.38
CA GLY A 450 16.57 53.91 -28.61
C GLY A 450 17.09 54.34 -30.00
N LYS A 451 18.43 54.26 -30.18
CA LYS A 451 19.25 54.20 -31.43
C LYS A 451 20.74 54.02 -31.01
N ALA A 452 21.52 53.02 -31.49
CA ALA A 452 22.16 52.82 -32.82
C ALA A 452 23.52 53.56 -32.96
N LEU A 453 24.59 53.08 -33.66
CA LEU A 453 24.93 51.77 -34.27
C LEU A 453 26.41 51.76 -34.76
N THR A 454 27.20 50.70 -34.52
CA THR A 454 28.42 50.24 -35.27
C THR A 454 28.91 48.94 -34.60
N VAL A 455 29.10 47.74 -35.18
CA VAL A 455 29.33 47.18 -36.53
C VAL A 455 30.80 46.97 -36.91
N VAL A 456 31.31 45.74 -36.69
CA VAL A 456 32.11 44.96 -37.65
C VAL A 456 31.75 43.47 -37.50
N SER A 457 31.48 42.86 -38.66
CA SER A 457 31.46 41.44 -39.07
C SER A 457 32.58 40.52 -38.50
N GLU A 458 32.54 39.18 -38.56
CA GLU A 458 31.55 38.11 -38.88
C GLU A 458 32.15 36.75 -38.36
N VAL A 459 31.71 35.50 -38.61
CA VAL A 459 30.79 34.86 -39.60
C VAL A 459 30.10 33.65 -38.91
N GLY A 460 29.04 33.09 -39.50
CA GLY A 460 28.74 31.64 -39.37
C GLY A 460 27.49 31.21 -38.58
N ALA A 461 26.30 31.49 -39.12
CA ALA A 461 25.05 30.83 -38.73
C ALA A 461 24.81 29.56 -39.62
N PRO A 462 23.81 28.65 -39.39
CA PRO A 462 22.41 29.01 -39.14
C PRO A 462 21.54 28.12 -38.19
N LEU A 463 20.45 28.75 -37.73
CA LEU A 463 19.11 28.19 -37.43
C LEU A 463 18.94 27.13 -36.31
N LEU A 464 18.39 27.61 -35.19
CA LEU A 464 17.59 26.81 -34.24
C LEU A 464 16.31 26.28 -34.91
N ARG A 465 15.93 25.04 -34.60
CA ARG A 465 14.58 24.48 -34.78
C ARG A 465 14.09 23.94 -33.44
N SER A 466 12.82 24.19 -33.11
CA SER A 466 12.18 23.60 -31.93
C SER A 466 12.07 22.09 -32.10
N VAL A 467 12.58 21.31 -31.13
CA VAL A 467 12.42 19.84 -31.10
C VAL A 467 11.87 19.42 -29.74
N VAL A 468 10.59 19.04 -29.73
CA VAL A 468 9.98 18.28 -28.63
C VAL A 468 10.61 16.90 -28.61
N ALA A 469 11.51 16.65 -27.65
CA ALA A 469 12.35 15.46 -27.62
C ALA A 469 11.67 14.27 -26.91
N ASN A 470 10.70 13.63 -27.58
CA ASN A 470 10.19 12.31 -27.20
C ASN A 470 11.35 11.30 -27.04
N ARG A 471 11.49 10.67 -25.86
CA ARG A 471 12.37 9.52 -25.65
C ARG A 471 11.60 8.29 -25.17
N ARG A 472 11.06 7.53 -26.14
CA ARG A 472 10.68 6.11 -25.97
C ARG A 472 11.78 5.21 -26.53
N LYS A 473 11.96 4.02 -25.93
CA LYS A 473 12.94 2.95 -26.30
C LYS A 473 14.39 3.33 -25.91
N SER A 474 15.31 2.39 -25.65
CA SER A 474 15.49 1.02 -26.19
C SER A 474 16.26 0.11 -25.20
N ARG A 475 16.26 -1.23 -25.27
CA ARG A 475 15.61 -2.23 -26.16
C ARG A 475 15.73 -3.62 -25.47
N SER A 476 14.78 -4.51 -25.71
CA SER A 476 15.08 -5.96 -25.78
C SER A 476 15.49 -6.34 -27.21
N ILE A 477 16.20 -7.46 -27.37
CA ILE A 477 16.62 -8.04 -28.65
C ILE A 477 16.16 -9.52 -28.65
N PRO A 478 15.62 -10.05 -29.76
CA PRO A 478 15.03 -11.40 -29.79
C PRO A 478 16.07 -12.49 -30.10
N ASP A 479 15.84 -13.68 -29.57
CA ASP A 479 16.49 -14.91 -30.04
C ASP A 479 15.80 -15.42 -31.32
N ILE A 480 16.60 -15.88 -32.28
CA ILE A 480 16.14 -16.55 -33.50
C ILE A 480 16.43 -18.05 -33.34
N VAL A 481 15.39 -18.88 -33.56
CA VAL A 481 15.54 -20.33 -33.72
C VAL A 481 15.44 -20.66 -35.19
N GLU A 482 16.54 -21.13 -35.79
CA GLU A 482 16.62 -21.51 -37.19
C GLU A 482 16.88 -23.02 -37.32
N LEU A 483 15.85 -23.78 -37.75
CA LEU A 483 15.96 -25.22 -38.00
C LEU A 483 15.06 -25.67 -39.17
N GLY A 484 15.71 -26.09 -40.27
CA GLY A 484 15.27 -27.19 -41.13
C GLY A 484 14.02 -26.99 -42.01
N ILE A 485 14.23 -26.65 -43.28
CA ILE A 485 13.24 -26.84 -44.36
C ILE A 485 13.41 -28.25 -44.98
N PRO A 486 12.32 -29.00 -45.20
CA PRO A 486 12.19 -29.92 -46.34
C PRO A 486 11.16 -29.39 -47.38
N PRO A 487 11.20 -29.83 -48.66
CA PRO A 487 10.63 -29.03 -49.76
C PRO A 487 9.34 -29.56 -50.41
N SER A 488 8.75 -28.67 -51.23
CA SER A 488 7.94 -28.94 -52.43
C SER A 488 6.55 -29.60 -52.31
N GLY A 489 5.55 -28.95 -52.90
CA GLY A 489 4.19 -29.43 -53.11
C GLY A 489 3.41 -28.42 -53.98
N HIS A 490 2.82 -28.88 -55.09
CA HIS A 490 2.25 -27.99 -56.11
C HIS A 490 0.77 -27.60 -55.87
N SER A 491 0.37 -26.55 -56.60
CA SER A 491 -0.96 -26.30 -57.20
C SER A 491 -1.91 -25.27 -56.57
N SER A 492 -2.40 -24.42 -57.47
CA SER A 492 -3.63 -23.60 -57.48
C SER A 492 -4.28 -23.89 -58.86
N PRO A 493 -5.48 -23.39 -59.25
CA PRO A 493 -6.45 -22.47 -58.61
C PRO A 493 -7.77 -23.21 -58.25
N SER A 494 -8.93 -22.65 -57.87
CA SER A 494 -9.72 -21.51 -58.39
C SER A 494 -10.96 -21.29 -57.46
N SER A 495 -11.38 -20.07 -57.04
CA SER A 495 -12.19 -19.00 -57.70
C SER A 495 -13.71 -18.97 -57.36
N ALA A 496 -14.13 -18.04 -56.49
CA ALA A 496 -15.44 -17.33 -56.44
C ALA A 496 -15.34 -16.21 -55.35
N THR A 497 -15.48 -14.90 -55.61
CA THR A 497 -16.72 -14.07 -55.78
C THR A 497 -17.80 -14.37 -54.73
N VAL A 498 -18.28 -13.40 -53.92
CA VAL A 498 -19.08 -12.17 -54.19
C VAL A 498 -18.97 -11.26 -52.92
N SER A 499 -18.97 -9.91 -52.85
CA SER A 499 -19.50 -8.76 -53.64
C SER A 499 -20.87 -8.21 -53.15
N SER A 500 -21.13 -6.90 -52.95
CA SER A 500 -20.26 -5.71 -52.91
C SER A 500 -20.95 -4.50 -52.24
N SER A 501 -20.28 -3.83 -51.30
CA SER A 501 -20.26 -2.34 -51.15
C SER A 501 -21.47 -1.56 -50.59
N CYS A 502 -21.21 -0.32 -50.14
CA CYS A 502 -22.15 0.62 -49.48
C CYS A 502 -22.81 1.61 -50.45
N LEU A 503 -23.82 2.37 -49.99
CA LEU A 503 -23.98 3.82 -50.25
C LEU A 503 -25.03 4.51 -49.33
N TYR A 504 -25.00 5.85 -49.29
CA TYR A 504 -25.94 6.77 -48.59
C TYR A 504 -26.99 7.36 -49.55
N ILE A 505 -28.13 7.85 -49.03
CA ILE A 505 -28.86 9.08 -49.45
C ILE A 505 -29.99 9.42 -48.44
N GLU A 506 -30.60 10.60 -48.56
CA GLU A 506 -31.31 11.35 -47.50
C GLU A 506 -32.86 11.33 -47.56
N ASP A 507 -33.46 11.72 -46.42
CA ASP A 507 -34.60 12.65 -46.23
C ASP A 507 -36.11 12.28 -46.25
N LEU A 508 -36.81 12.98 -45.33
CA LEU A 508 -38.23 13.37 -45.19
C LEU A 508 -39.40 12.35 -45.34
N SER A 509 -40.18 12.18 -44.26
CA SER A 509 -41.51 12.85 -44.09
C SER A 509 -42.24 12.42 -42.80
N ALA A 510 -43.38 13.04 -42.47
CA ALA A 510 -43.92 13.14 -41.10
C ALA A 510 -45.27 12.42 -40.83
N ALA A 511 -45.45 11.98 -39.58
CA ALA A 511 -46.74 11.89 -38.85
C ALA A 511 -46.42 11.91 -37.32
N ALA A 512 -47.04 12.64 -36.39
CA ALA A 512 -48.34 13.32 -36.21
C ALA A 512 -49.31 12.56 -35.26
N GLY A 513 -49.63 13.20 -34.12
CA GLY A 513 -50.56 12.71 -33.08
C GLY A 513 -49.86 12.02 -31.89
N GLY A 514 -50.22 12.29 -30.63
CA GLY A 514 -51.18 13.27 -30.09
C GLY A 514 -51.10 13.38 -28.56
N VAL A 515 -51.59 14.48 -27.98
CA VAL A 515 -51.53 14.78 -26.52
C VAL A 515 -52.93 14.72 -25.90
N VAL A 516 -53.06 14.09 -24.73
CA VAL A 516 -54.19 14.24 -23.79
C VAL A 516 -53.66 14.31 -22.36
N VAL A 517 -54.35 15.04 -21.47
CA VAL A 517 -53.89 15.43 -20.13
C VAL A 517 -55.01 15.18 -19.11
N CYS A 518 -54.64 14.68 -17.92
CA CYS A 518 -55.35 14.64 -16.63
C CYS A 518 -56.84 14.23 -16.54
N GLU A 519 -57.19 13.49 -15.48
CA GLU A 519 -58.05 14.09 -14.45
C GLU A 519 -57.84 13.49 -13.04
N ARG A 520 -58.43 14.13 -12.03
CA ARG A 520 -58.44 13.72 -10.61
C ARG A 520 -59.77 13.06 -10.26
N CYS A 521 -59.79 12.28 -9.18
CA CYS A 521 -60.94 12.30 -8.27
C CYS A 521 -60.53 11.97 -6.83
N SER A 522 -61.27 12.47 -5.84
CA SER A 522 -61.00 12.29 -4.41
C SER A 522 -62.28 12.54 -3.60
N ALA A 523 -62.60 11.68 -2.63
CA ALA A 523 -63.76 11.83 -1.76
C ALA A 523 -63.50 11.30 -0.34
N SER A 524 -64.16 11.94 0.64
CA SER A 524 -64.29 11.54 2.05
C SER A 524 -65.74 11.04 2.30
N SER A 525 -66.29 10.76 3.50
CA SER A 525 -65.89 10.94 4.91
C SER A 525 -66.67 9.95 5.82
N ASP A 526 -66.70 10.20 7.15
CA ASP A 526 -67.70 9.73 8.15
C ASP A 526 -67.58 8.27 8.71
N SER A 527 -68.00 7.93 9.94
CA SER A 527 -68.09 8.70 11.22
C SER A 527 -68.28 7.77 12.45
N SER A 528 -67.79 8.21 13.63
CA SER A 528 -68.24 7.93 15.04
C SER A 528 -68.61 6.51 15.57
N GLY A 529 -68.09 6.15 16.76
CA GLY A 529 -68.98 5.72 17.88
C GLY A 529 -68.62 4.55 18.84
N VAL A 530 -68.13 4.88 20.05
CA VAL A 530 -68.62 4.39 21.39
C VAL A 530 -68.47 2.89 21.85
N GLN A 531 -67.66 2.68 22.91
CA GLN A 531 -67.72 1.62 23.98
C GLN A 531 -67.60 0.12 23.57
N GLN A 532 -67.32 -0.87 24.44
CA GLN A 532 -67.15 -0.94 25.91
C GLN A 532 -66.12 -2.02 26.33
N CYS A 533 -65.59 -1.98 27.56
CA CYS A 533 -64.76 -3.05 28.14
C CYS A 533 -65.59 -4.04 28.97
N ALA A 534 -65.14 -5.30 29.06
CA ALA A 534 -65.57 -6.27 30.09
C ALA A 534 -64.40 -7.22 30.44
N CYS A 535 -64.27 -7.61 31.71
CA CYS A 535 -63.28 -8.57 32.21
C CYS A 535 -63.94 -9.56 33.18
N THR A 536 -63.43 -10.80 33.24
CA THR A 536 -63.83 -11.81 34.23
C THR A 536 -62.64 -12.64 34.72
N THR A 537 -62.21 -12.36 35.96
CA THR A 537 -61.77 -13.30 37.02
C THR A 537 -61.45 -14.75 36.61
N HIS A 538 -60.20 -15.22 36.72
CA HIS A 538 -59.46 -15.70 37.92
C HIS A 538 -59.65 -17.19 38.26
N GLU A 539 -58.58 -17.99 38.16
CA GLU A 539 -58.09 -18.98 39.16
C GLU A 539 -56.69 -19.52 38.72
N GLU A 540 -56.00 -20.31 39.54
CA GLU A 540 -54.56 -20.67 39.39
C GLU A 540 -54.34 -22.22 39.38
N SER A 541 -53.16 -22.85 39.21
CA SER A 541 -51.72 -22.49 39.16
C SER A 541 -50.96 -23.66 38.44
N PRO A 542 -49.60 -23.81 38.42
CA PRO A 542 -48.47 -22.91 38.71
C PRO A 542 -47.43 -22.84 37.55
N SER A 543 -46.27 -22.19 37.76
CA SER A 543 -45.21 -22.00 36.76
C SER A 543 -44.12 -23.09 36.73
N PRO A 544 -43.64 -23.53 35.54
CA PRO A 544 -42.27 -24.04 35.35
C PRO A 544 -41.27 -22.89 35.04
N ALA A 545 -39.99 -23.10 35.35
CA ALA A 545 -38.94 -22.08 35.23
C ALA A 545 -38.51 -21.80 33.77
N PRO A 546 -38.00 -20.59 33.44
CA PRO A 546 -37.43 -20.30 32.13
C PRO A 546 -36.14 -21.09 31.91
N SER A 547 -36.10 -21.88 30.83
CA SER A 547 -34.88 -22.57 30.42
C SER A 547 -33.81 -21.57 29.95
N ALA A 548 -32.56 -21.80 30.38
CA ALA A 548 -31.43 -20.97 29.97
C ALA A 548 -31.18 -21.14 28.46
N ASN A 549 -31.50 -20.11 27.69
CA ASN A 549 -31.31 -20.12 26.24
C ASN A 549 -29.84 -19.85 25.91
N GLU A 550 -29.01 -20.91 25.93
CA GLU A 550 -27.59 -20.82 25.62
C GLU A 550 -27.36 -20.16 24.25
N LYS A 551 -26.63 -19.05 24.25
CA LYS A 551 -26.10 -18.45 23.02
C LYS A 551 -24.98 -19.34 22.47
N ARG A 552 -25.34 -20.44 21.80
CA ARG A 552 -24.40 -21.24 21.00
C ARG A 552 -23.78 -20.33 19.94
N SER A 553 -22.55 -19.91 20.16
CA SER A 553 -21.74 -19.19 19.18
C SER A 553 -21.46 -20.12 18.00
N VAL A 554 -22.10 -19.86 16.86
CA VAL A 554 -21.90 -20.62 15.63
C VAL A 554 -20.46 -20.41 15.16
N SER A 555 -19.59 -21.37 15.47
CA SER A 555 -18.20 -21.37 15.02
C SER A 555 -18.14 -21.79 13.55
N VAL A 556 -18.02 -20.80 12.66
CA VAL A 556 -17.65 -21.04 11.26
C VAL A 556 -16.33 -21.85 11.25
N PRO A 557 -16.24 -22.96 10.51
CA PRO A 557 -15.00 -23.74 10.44
C PRO A 557 -13.85 -22.85 9.94
N LEU A 558 -12.78 -22.80 10.73
CA LEU A 558 -11.58 -22.01 10.40
C LEU A 558 -10.88 -22.59 9.17
N ASP A 559 -10.46 -21.71 8.27
CA ASP A 559 -9.70 -22.08 7.07
C ASP A 559 -8.39 -22.79 7.43
N GLU A 560 -8.21 -24.01 6.94
CA GLU A 560 -7.05 -24.87 7.24
C GLU A 560 -5.72 -24.22 6.81
N ASP A 561 -5.69 -23.46 5.71
CA ASP A 561 -4.48 -22.75 5.27
C ASP A 561 -4.11 -21.61 6.23
N ILE A 562 -5.11 -20.96 6.84
CA ILE A 562 -4.90 -19.94 7.89
C ILE A 562 -4.40 -20.60 9.18
N VAL A 563 -4.99 -21.74 9.58
CA VAL A 563 -4.55 -22.49 10.76
C VAL A 563 -3.11 -23.01 10.59
N GLU A 564 -2.75 -23.55 9.41
CA GLU A 564 -1.37 -23.95 9.15
C GLU A 564 -0.43 -22.73 9.18
N PHE A 565 -0.80 -21.61 8.54
CA PHE A 565 0.01 -20.39 8.54
C PHE A 565 0.35 -19.91 9.95
N VAL A 566 -0.66 -19.79 10.83
CA VAL A 566 -0.47 -19.39 12.23
C VAL A 566 0.42 -20.39 12.98
N HIS A 567 0.22 -21.70 12.79
CA HIS A 567 1.07 -22.72 13.41
C HIS A 567 2.53 -22.65 12.90
N ARG A 568 2.76 -22.37 11.61
CA ARG A 568 4.13 -22.15 11.09
C ARG A 568 4.76 -20.87 11.66
N LYS A 569 3.98 -19.80 11.83
CA LYS A 569 4.42 -18.51 12.40
C LYS A 569 4.89 -18.66 13.85
N GLU A 570 4.13 -19.36 14.69
CA GLU A 570 4.54 -19.63 16.08
C GLU A 570 5.76 -20.58 16.16
N SER A 571 5.83 -21.61 15.32
CA SER A 571 7.04 -22.45 15.23
C SER A 571 8.28 -21.68 14.78
N PHE A 572 8.12 -20.58 14.02
CA PHE A 572 9.22 -19.68 13.67
C PHE A 572 9.61 -18.76 14.84
N LYS A 573 8.64 -18.17 15.55
CA LYS A 573 8.86 -17.36 16.77
C LYS A 573 9.60 -18.15 17.85
N GLN A 574 9.20 -19.39 18.11
CA GLN A 574 9.90 -20.30 19.04
C GLN A 574 11.37 -20.51 18.67
N ARG A 575 11.72 -20.55 17.37
CA ARG A 575 13.11 -20.67 16.89
C ARG A 575 13.90 -19.37 16.97
N LEU A 576 13.24 -18.20 16.93
CA LEU A 576 13.88 -16.91 17.21
C LEU A 576 14.21 -16.80 18.72
N ASN A 577 13.30 -17.22 19.58
CA ASN A 577 13.52 -17.22 21.03
C ASN A 577 14.65 -18.20 21.43
N SER A 578 14.67 -19.41 20.86
CA SER A 578 15.71 -20.42 21.18
C SER A 578 17.12 -20.07 20.69
N ILE A 579 17.29 -19.06 19.83
CA ILE A 579 18.63 -18.52 19.52
C ILE A 579 19.12 -17.46 20.53
N GLY A 580 18.32 -17.16 21.57
CA GLY A 580 18.68 -16.27 22.67
C GLY A 580 18.32 -14.81 22.43
N LEU A 581 17.25 -14.55 21.66
CA LEU A 581 16.79 -13.20 21.33
C LEU A 581 15.42 -12.93 21.92
N GLN A 582 15.27 -11.75 22.54
CA GLN A 582 13.97 -11.15 22.80
C GLN A 582 13.56 -10.39 21.54
N ALA A 583 12.92 -11.12 20.61
CA ALA A 583 12.51 -10.62 19.30
C ALA A 583 11.01 -10.81 19.09
N TYR A 584 10.36 -9.85 18.44
CA TYR A 584 8.93 -9.89 18.11
C TYR A 584 8.66 -9.60 16.64
N LEU A 585 7.46 -9.93 16.16
CA LEU A 585 6.99 -9.60 14.81
C LEU A 585 5.99 -8.44 14.87
N TYR A 586 6.10 -7.48 13.94
CA TYR A 586 5.13 -6.38 13.88
C TYR A 586 3.71 -6.83 13.54
N SER A 587 3.55 -7.95 12.83
CA SER A 587 2.25 -8.56 12.57
C SER A 587 1.55 -9.09 13.83
N ASP A 588 2.24 -9.17 14.98
CA ASP A 588 1.61 -9.58 16.24
C ASP A 588 0.96 -8.40 16.97
N LEU A 589 1.45 -7.17 16.79
CA LEU A 589 0.89 -5.95 17.41
C LEU A 589 -0.60 -5.79 17.11
N ALA A 590 -1.44 -5.60 18.13
CA ALA A 590 -2.90 -5.54 17.97
C ALA A 590 -3.34 -4.45 16.96
N TYR A 591 -2.70 -3.29 17.02
CA TYR A 591 -2.88 -2.15 16.12
C TYR A 591 -1.53 -1.45 15.86
N PHE A 592 -1.51 -0.53 14.90
CA PHE A 592 -0.34 0.28 14.56
C PHE A 592 -0.54 1.73 15.08
N PRO A 593 0.13 2.15 16.17
CA PRO A 593 -0.19 3.40 16.85
C PRO A 593 0.03 4.65 15.97
N GLY A 594 -1.03 5.44 15.77
CA GLY A 594 -0.97 6.64 14.93
C GLY A 594 -0.66 6.34 13.46
N HIS A 595 -1.08 5.18 12.95
CA HIS A 595 -1.32 4.94 11.52
C HIS A 595 -2.73 5.41 11.13
N HIS A 596 -2.93 5.78 9.87
CA HIS A 596 -4.21 6.16 9.31
C HIS A 596 -4.37 5.55 7.91
N PRO A 597 -5.55 5.00 7.54
CA PRO A 597 -5.78 4.50 6.19
C PRO A 597 -5.54 5.59 5.15
N TYR A 598 -4.87 5.23 4.04
CA TYR A 598 -4.59 6.16 2.94
C TYR A 598 -5.87 6.81 2.44
N PHE A 599 -5.81 8.09 2.07
CA PHE A 599 -6.95 8.86 1.55
C PHE A 599 -8.18 8.93 2.48
N SER A 600 -8.07 8.51 3.75
CA SER A 600 -9.14 8.69 4.73
C SER A 600 -9.44 10.18 4.93
N VAL A 601 -10.74 10.53 4.96
CA VAL A 601 -11.18 11.93 4.99
C VAL A 601 -10.94 12.53 6.37
N GLN A 602 -9.76 13.11 6.55
CA GLN A 602 -9.40 13.87 7.74
C GLN A 602 -9.61 15.37 7.47
N GLN A 603 -10.44 16.01 8.30
CA GLN A 603 -10.53 17.47 8.28
C GLN A 603 -9.15 18.05 8.55
N ARG A 604 -8.75 19.07 7.78
CA ARG A 604 -7.50 19.81 8.01
C ARG A 604 -7.57 20.50 9.38
N SER A 605 -7.11 19.80 10.42
CA SER A 605 -6.92 20.36 11.75
C SER A 605 -6.00 21.60 11.65
N HIS A 606 -6.22 22.58 12.52
CA HIS A 606 -5.55 23.88 12.38
C HIS A 606 -4.03 23.71 12.34
N THR A 607 -3.40 24.28 11.31
CA THR A 607 -2.01 24.00 10.94
C THR A 607 -1.06 24.17 12.12
N ARG A 608 -0.41 23.08 12.53
CA ARG A 608 0.74 23.16 13.44
C ARG A 608 1.76 24.14 12.86
N SER A 609 2.20 25.08 13.68
CA SER A 609 3.22 26.07 13.31
C SER A 609 4.62 25.46 13.19
N ASP A 610 4.83 24.27 13.76
CA ASP A 610 5.99 23.41 13.50
C ASP A 610 6.03 23.04 12.02
N SER A 611 7.16 23.26 11.35
CA SER A 611 7.33 22.96 9.92
C SER A 611 8.62 22.18 9.71
N HIS A 612 8.50 21.03 9.07
CA HIS A 612 9.56 20.02 9.04
C HIS A 612 10.06 19.85 7.62
N LEU A 613 11.30 20.27 7.36
CA LEU A 613 11.97 20.06 6.08
C LEU A 613 12.60 18.67 6.03
N ILE A 614 12.29 17.91 4.97
CA ILE A 614 12.91 16.63 4.66
C ILE A 614 13.73 16.78 3.38
N VAL A 615 15.04 16.56 3.50
CA VAL A 615 16.02 16.71 2.42
C VAL A 615 16.43 15.33 1.90
N PHE A 616 16.23 15.08 0.61
CA PHE A 616 16.62 13.83 -0.05
C PHE A 616 17.98 14.01 -0.74
N VAL A 617 18.92 13.09 -0.52
CA VAL A 617 20.31 13.20 -1.00
C VAL A 617 20.72 11.91 -1.73
N HIS A 618 20.94 12.01 -3.04
CA HIS A 618 21.20 10.87 -3.92
C HIS A 618 22.64 10.32 -3.83
N GLY A 619 22.87 9.20 -4.51
CA GLY A 619 24.16 8.51 -4.61
C GLY A 619 25.03 8.94 -5.81
N LEU A 620 26.11 8.19 -6.03
CA LEU A 620 26.97 8.28 -7.22
C LEU A 620 26.15 7.90 -8.47
N GLU A 621 26.27 8.68 -9.56
CA GLU A 621 25.48 8.52 -10.80
C GLU A 621 23.94 8.59 -10.63
N GLY A 622 23.44 8.89 -9.43
CA GLY A 622 22.02 9.02 -9.12
C GLY A 622 21.45 10.42 -9.37
N GLY A 623 20.16 10.58 -9.14
CA GLY A 623 19.44 11.85 -9.23
C GLY A 623 18.42 12.06 -8.12
N SER A 624 17.84 13.26 -8.13
CA SER A 624 16.72 13.71 -7.28
C SER A 624 15.57 12.70 -7.20
N GLU A 625 15.09 12.25 -8.37
CA GLU A 625 13.91 11.37 -8.48
C GLU A 625 14.12 9.95 -7.91
N ASP A 626 15.37 9.50 -7.72
CA ASP A 626 15.67 8.19 -7.11
C ASP A 626 15.08 8.07 -5.68
N LEU A 627 14.75 9.19 -5.03
CA LEU A 627 14.16 9.24 -3.70
C LEU A 627 12.73 9.80 -3.68
N ALA A 628 12.12 10.04 -4.85
CA ALA A 628 10.72 10.46 -4.97
C ALA A 628 9.72 9.46 -4.33
N PRO A 629 9.90 8.13 -4.37
CA PRO A 629 9.01 7.21 -3.66
C PRO A 629 8.98 7.45 -2.14
N TYR A 630 10.11 7.77 -1.51
CA TYR A 630 10.16 8.10 -0.08
C TYR A 630 9.40 9.40 0.23
N ARG A 631 9.52 10.44 -0.61
CA ARG A 631 8.71 11.66 -0.52
C ARG A 631 7.22 11.32 -0.57
N ASN A 632 6.82 10.48 -1.52
CA ASN A 632 5.42 10.14 -1.77
C ASN A 632 4.82 9.35 -0.59
N TYR A 633 5.49 8.30 -0.09
CA TYR A 633 5.01 7.55 1.07
C TYR A 633 5.03 8.38 2.37
N LEU A 634 6.03 9.24 2.60
CA LEU A 634 6.01 10.16 3.75
C LEU A 634 4.82 11.13 3.68
N ARG A 635 4.47 11.63 2.48
CA ARG A 635 3.29 12.48 2.26
C ARG A 635 1.96 11.75 2.52
N LEU A 636 1.87 10.47 2.11
CA LEU A 636 0.69 9.63 2.30
C LEU A 636 0.49 9.17 3.75
N LEU A 637 1.56 8.88 4.48
CA LEU A 637 1.52 8.38 5.87
C LEU A 637 1.44 9.50 6.93
N LEU A 638 1.79 10.73 6.58
CA LEU A 638 1.76 11.90 7.48
C LEU A 638 0.90 13.07 6.92
N PRO A 639 -0.36 12.84 6.52
CA PRO A 639 -1.18 13.84 5.80
C PRO A 639 -1.49 15.11 6.62
N ASN A 640 -1.41 15.04 7.96
CA ASN A 640 -1.61 16.18 8.87
C ASN A 640 -0.30 16.93 9.20
N SER A 641 0.86 16.45 8.75
CA SER A 641 2.15 17.07 9.07
C SER A 641 2.51 18.15 8.07
N ASN A 642 3.02 19.27 8.57
CA ASN A 642 3.52 20.41 7.78
C ASN A 642 4.93 20.09 7.21
N LEU A 643 4.99 19.07 6.37
CA LEU A 643 6.20 18.59 5.72
C LEU A 643 6.54 19.46 4.50
N LYS A 644 7.80 19.86 4.41
CA LYS A 644 8.41 20.47 3.21
C LYS A 644 9.44 19.50 2.66
N PHE A 645 9.56 19.41 1.35
CA PHE A 645 10.42 18.42 0.69
C PHE A 645 11.40 19.11 -0.26
N LEU A 646 12.69 18.80 -0.10
CA LEU A 646 13.78 19.21 -0.98
C LEU A 646 14.45 17.96 -1.54
N LEU A 647 14.27 17.70 -2.84
CA LEU A 647 14.98 16.64 -3.54
C LEU A 647 16.23 17.27 -4.14
N SER A 648 17.40 16.95 -3.58
CA SER A 648 18.67 17.61 -3.92
C SER A 648 19.06 17.31 -5.37
N GLU A 649 19.34 18.37 -6.13
CA GLU A 649 19.89 18.31 -7.49
C GLU A 649 21.34 18.83 -7.56
N SER A 650 21.80 19.59 -6.55
CA SER A 650 23.08 20.32 -6.57
C SER A 650 24.33 19.48 -6.86
N ASN A 651 24.28 18.17 -6.60
CA ASN A 651 25.37 17.23 -6.85
C ASN A 651 25.16 16.32 -8.08
N ARG A 652 24.03 16.41 -8.78
CA ARG A 652 23.61 15.51 -9.88
C ARG A 652 24.61 15.43 -11.03
N LEU A 653 25.34 16.50 -11.30
CA LEU A 653 26.38 16.55 -12.34
C LEU A 653 27.82 16.43 -11.77
N GLU A 654 28.00 16.54 -10.45
CA GLU A 654 29.30 16.67 -9.79
C GLU A 654 29.66 15.50 -8.85
N THR A 655 28.93 14.38 -8.85
CA THR A 655 29.12 13.24 -7.92
C THR A 655 30.54 12.66 -7.82
N TRP A 656 31.41 13.02 -8.76
CA TRP A 656 32.82 12.63 -8.87
C TRP A 656 33.77 13.49 -8.01
N ALA A 657 33.33 14.67 -7.59
CA ALA A 657 34.06 15.59 -6.72
C ALA A 657 34.33 15.01 -5.32
N ASP A 658 35.14 15.70 -4.52
CA ASP A 658 35.43 15.30 -3.14
C ASP A 658 34.25 15.64 -2.19
N PHE A 659 34.13 14.90 -1.08
CA PHE A 659 33.02 15.07 -0.14
C PHE A 659 32.93 16.48 0.47
N ASN A 660 34.02 17.25 0.52
CA ASN A 660 33.97 18.62 1.00
C ASN A 660 33.21 19.53 0.03
N GLN A 661 33.46 19.44 -1.28
CA GLN A 661 32.69 20.16 -2.31
C GLN A 661 31.23 19.70 -2.32
N LEU A 662 30.99 18.38 -2.34
CA LEU A 662 29.63 17.81 -2.36
C LEU A 662 28.77 18.28 -1.16
N ALA A 663 29.39 18.45 0.01
CA ALA A 663 28.72 18.98 1.19
C ALA A 663 28.46 20.49 1.11
N ASP A 664 29.37 21.29 0.54
CA ASP A 664 29.15 22.73 0.37
C ASP A 664 28.07 23.03 -0.69
N ASN A 665 28.01 22.24 -1.77
CA ASN A 665 26.92 22.26 -2.75
C ASN A 665 25.56 22.02 -2.09
N LEU A 666 25.44 20.95 -1.28
CA LEU A 666 24.21 20.64 -0.54
C LEU A 666 23.85 21.72 0.48
N ILE A 667 24.83 22.35 1.13
CA ILE A 667 24.61 23.49 2.04
C ILE A 667 24.03 24.69 1.28
N ASN A 668 24.58 25.03 0.11
CA ASN A 668 24.07 26.13 -0.72
C ASN A 668 22.59 25.92 -1.08
N GLU A 669 22.26 24.71 -1.53
CA GLU A 669 20.90 24.31 -1.92
C GLU A 669 19.90 24.34 -0.77
N ILE A 670 20.27 23.82 0.41
CA ILE A 670 19.43 23.86 1.61
C ILE A 670 19.15 25.30 2.06
N PHE A 671 20.16 26.18 2.06
CA PHE A 671 19.93 27.59 2.41
C PHE A 671 19.05 28.31 1.38
N ALA A 672 19.28 28.11 0.08
CA ALA A 672 18.43 28.69 -0.97
C ALA A 672 16.96 28.22 -0.85
N TYR A 673 16.72 26.94 -0.54
CA TYR A 673 15.37 26.43 -0.28
C TYR A 673 14.74 27.05 0.98
N ILE A 674 15.50 27.23 2.06
CA ILE A 674 15.02 27.87 3.29
C ILE A 674 14.69 29.35 3.06
N GLU A 675 15.45 30.06 2.21
CA GLU A 675 15.17 31.45 1.80
C GLU A 675 13.88 31.58 0.97
N LEU A 676 13.52 30.54 0.20
CA LEU A 676 12.24 30.47 -0.53
C LEU A 676 11.04 30.09 0.37
N CYS A 677 11.26 29.65 1.61
CA CYS A 677 10.19 29.23 2.51
C CYS A 677 9.55 30.42 3.24
N SER A 678 8.22 30.61 3.09
CA SER A 678 7.44 31.62 3.83
C SER A 678 7.54 31.52 5.35
N THR A 679 7.93 30.35 5.87
CA THR A 679 8.32 30.11 7.26
C THR A 679 9.57 29.23 7.29
N PRO A 680 10.61 29.57 8.08
CA PRO A 680 11.77 28.70 8.23
C PRO A 680 11.36 27.38 8.91
N PRO A 681 12.02 26.25 8.60
CA PRO A 681 11.74 24.99 9.25
C PRO A 681 12.21 25.01 10.72
N SER A 682 11.43 24.39 11.60
CA SER A 682 11.76 24.14 13.00
C SER A 682 12.50 22.80 13.18
N ARG A 683 12.28 21.86 12.26
CA ARG A 683 12.97 20.56 12.20
C ARG A 683 13.50 20.31 10.79
N ILE A 684 14.69 19.71 10.70
CA ILE A 684 15.27 19.25 9.43
C ILE A 684 15.64 17.77 9.57
N SER A 685 15.19 16.95 8.62
CA SER A 685 15.56 15.55 8.49
C SER A 685 16.13 15.25 7.12
N PHE A 686 16.91 14.17 7.02
CA PHE A 686 17.56 13.74 5.80
C PHE A 686 17.20 12.29 5.47
N VAL A 687 16.94 12.02 4.20
CA VAL A 687 16.83 10.67 3.63
C VAL A 687 17.89 10.57 2.54
N ALA A 688 18.88 9.69 2.71
CA ALA A 688 20.05 9.69 1.84
C ALA A 688 20.42 8.29 1.36
N HIS A 689 20.75 8.14 0.08
CA HIS A 689 21.14 6.86 -0.52
C HIS A 689 22.64 6.81 -0.84
N SER A 690 23.26 5.65 -0.66
CA SER A 690 24.66 5.38 -1.02
C SER A 690 25.59 6.48 -0.47
N MET A 691 26.43 7.12 -1.28
CA MET A 691 27.33 8.18 -0.80
C MET A 691 26.62 9.40 -0.17
N GLY A 692 25.33 9.63 -0.42
CA GLY A 692 24.57 10.76 0.15
C GLY A 692 24.63 10.80 1.69
N GLY A 693 24.58 9.64 2.36
CA GLY A 693 24.73 9.56 3.81
C GLY A 693 26.12 9.94 4.33
N VAL A 694 27.14 9.95 3.46
CA VAL A 694 28.50 10.43 3.75
C VAL A 694 28.60 11.95 3.50
N ILE A 695 27.92 12.46 2.46
CA ILE A 695 27.77 13.91 2.20
C ILE A 695 27.11 14.59 3.40
N VAL A 696 25.98 14.06 3.89
CA VAL A 696 25.26 14.62 5.07
C VAL A 696 26.14 14.59 6.33
N ARG A 697 26.95 13.54 6.53
CA ARG A 697 27.90 13.50 7.65
C ARG A 697 29.01 14.55 7.54
N CYS A 698 29.49 14.85 6.33
CA CYS A 698 30.48 15.91 6.10
C CYS A 698 29.88 17.30 6.38
N LEU A 699 28.66 17.53 5.88
CA LEU A 699 27.88 18.76 6.08
C LEU A 699 27.77 19.15 7.55
N VAL A 700 27.51 18.21 8.47
CA VAL A 700 27.38 18.47 9.92
C VAL A 700 28.63 19.16 10.50
N SER A 701 29.82 18.89 9.97
CA SER A 701 31.09 19.49 10.41
C SER A 701 31.48 20.79 9.68
N LYS A 702 30.68 21.27 8.72
CA LYS A 702 30.97 22.52 8.00
C LYS A 702 30.50 23.73 8.82
N GLN A 703 31.39 24.73 9.01
CA GLN A 703 31.07 25.95 9.77
C GLN A 703 29.78 26.65 9.28
N ARG A 704 29.52 26.64 7.97
CA ARG A 704 28.32 27.26 7.38
C ARG A 704 27.02 26.51 7.70
N ALA A 705 27.06 25.22 8.04
CA ALA A 705 25.90 24.46 8.49
C ALA A 705 25.56 24.68 9.98
N SER A 706 26.43 25.34 10.75
CA SER A 706 26.24 25.60 12.19
C SER A 706 24.85 26.17 12.58
N PRO A 707 24.20 27.07 11.79
CA PRO A 707 22.85 27.56 12.11
C PRO A 707 21.75 26.50 12.00
N ILE A 708 21.91 25.48 11.15
CA ILE A 708 20.87 24.46 10.86
C ILE A 708 21.09 23.15 11.63
N VAL A 709 22.32 22.83 12.04
CA VAL A 709 22.66 21.64 12.84
C VAL A 709 21.81 21.47 14.13
N PRO A 710 21.46 22.54 14.88
CA PRO A 710 20.54 22.42 16.03
C PRO A 710 19.18 21.84 15.65
N LEU A 711 18.65 22.17 14.47
CA LEU A 711 17.34 21.75 13.95
C LEU A 711 17.31 20.28 13.50
N PHE A 712 18.46 19.61 13.44
CA PHE A 712 18.57 18.26 12.91
C PHE A 712 17.84 17.22 13.78
N HIS A 713 16.93 16.49 13.14
CA HIS A 713 15.97 15.61 13.79
C HIS A 713 16.23 14.13 13.40
N THR A 714 16.01 13.77 12.14
CA THR A 714 16.12 12.38 11.64
C THR A 714 17.19 12.26 10.56
N LEU A 715 18.02 11.23 10.60
CA LEU A 715 18.91 10.84 9.51
C LEU A 715 18.62 9.39 9.11
N LEU A 716 17.94 9.19 7.98
CA LEU A 716 17.73 7.89 7.34
C LEU A 716 18.77 7.69 6.24
N THR A 717 19.58 6.63 6.32
CA THR A 717 20.59 6.31 5.31
C THR A 717 20.40 4.92 4.72
N LEU A 718 20.41 4.84 3.39
CA LEU A 718 20.08 3.67 2.60
C LEU A 718 21.34 3.15 1.91
N ASN A 719 21.88 2.03 2.39
CA ASN A 719 23.11 1.41 1.90
C ASN A 719 24.31 2.39 1.85
N SER A 720 24.44 3.31 2.83
CA SER A 720 25.50 4.32 2.83
C SER A 720 26.84 3.80 3.36
N PRO A 721 27.98 3.99 2.67
CA PRO A 721 29.28 3.43 3.06
C PRO A 721 29.94 4.21 4.23
N HIS A 722 29.35 4.17 5.42
CA HIS A 722 29.77 4.98 6.57
C HIS A 722 31.18 4.63 7.10
N CYS A 723 31.65 3.41 6.90
CA CYS A 723 33.02 2.98 7.17
C CYS A 723 33.83 2.77 5.86
N GLY A 724 33.37 3.33 4.75
CA GLY A 724 33.95 3.14 3.41
C GLY A 724 33.77 1.73 2.85
N LEU A 725 34.63 1.35 1.91
CA LEU A 725 34.52 0.11 1.14
C LEU A 725 35.55 -0.97 1.55
N LEU A 726 36.23 -0.79 2.69
CA LEU A 726 37.14 -1.79 3.26
C LEU A 726 36.41 -3.11 3.56
N TYR A 727 37.13 -4.22 3.46
CA TYR A 727 36.64 -5.59 3.68
C TYR A 727 35.48 -6.04 2.78
N ASN A 728 35.22 -5.34 1.67
CA ASN A 728 34.31 -5.83 0.63
C ASN A 728 34.84 -7.13 0.00
N GLN A 729 34.27 -8.27 0.41
CA GLN A 729 34.69 -9.61 0.01
C GLN A 729 34.60 -9.91 -1.50
N ARG A 730 33.97 -9.04 -2.30
CA ARG A 730 33.83 -9.23 -3.76
C ARG A 730 34.35 -8.08 -4.61
N ALA A 731 34.90 -7.01 -4.02
CA ALA A 731 35.52 -5.92 -4.79
C ALA A 731 36.70 -6.41 -5.68
N ALA A 732 37.39 -7.49 -5.28
CA ALA A 732 38.41 -8.14 -6.09
C ALA A 732 37.91 -8.61 -7.46
N ASN A 733 36.63 -8.99 -7.58
CA ASN A 733 36.03 -9.49 -8.82
C ASN A 733 35.71 -8.38 -9.83
N TRP A 734 35.83 -7.10 -9.46
CA TRP A 734 35.42 -5.96 -10.29
C TRP A 734 36.55 -5.42 -11.18
N GLY A 735 37.78 -5.89 -10.97
CA GLY A 735 38.91 -5.75 -11.88
C GLY A 735 39.19 -4.32 -12.37
N VAL A 736 39.36 -4.18 -13.68
CA VAL A 736 39.85 -2.94 -14.33
C VAL A 736 38.81 -1.81 -14.31
N ALA A 737 37.51 -2.12 -14.37
CA ALA A 737 36.45 -1.10 -14.36
C ALA A 737 36.44 -0.30 -13.05
N LEU A 738 36.56 -1.00 -11.92
CA LEU A 738 36.68 -0.38 -10.59
C LEU A 738 37.96 0.46 -10.48
N LEU A 739 39.07 0.00 -11.08
CA LEU A 739 40.33 0.77 -11.19
C LEU A 739 40.23 2.00 -12.10
N GLN A 740 39.30 2.04 -13.06
CA GLN A 740 39.04 3.22 -13.90
C GLN A 740 38.18 4.24 -13.14
N TRP A 741 37.07 3.82 -12.53
CA TRP A 741 36.25 4.69 -11.65
C TRP A 741 37.08 5.30 -10.51
N TRP A 742 37.95 4.53 -9.86
CA TRP A 742 38.86 5.00 -8.81
C TRP A 742 39.91 6.02 -9.28
N LYS A 743 40.22 6.10 -10.58
CA LYS A 743 41.16 7.10 -11.12
C LYS A 743 40.48 8.41 -11.52
N GLN A 744 39.16 8.46 -11.57
CA GLN A 744 38.38 9.63 -12.03
C GLN A 744 37.49 10.24 -10.92
N SER A 745 37.51 9.67 -9.71
CA SER A 745 36.63 10.06 -8.59
C SER A 745 37.42 10.37 -7.33
N SER A 746 37.32 11.60 -6.83
CA SER A 746 37.88 11.98 -5.53
C SER A 746 37.07 11.38 -4.37
N SER A 747 35.73 11.38 -4.48
CA SER A 747 34.84 10.74 -3.51
C SER A 747 35.10 9.23 -3.36
N LEU A 748 35.32 8.47 -4.45
CA LEU A 748 35.65 7.04 -4.34
C LEU A 748 37.07 6.80 -3.78
N GLN A 749 38.03 7.70 -4.01
CA GLN A 749 39.36 7.61 -3.36
C GLN A 749 39.23 7.78 -1.84
N GLN A 750 38.43 8.75 -1.40
CA GLN A 750 38.07 8.95 0.02
C GLN A 750 37.30 7.74 0.59
N LEU A 751 36.36 7.14 -0.16
CA LEU A 751 35.64 5.92 0.26
C LEU A 751 36.51 4.65 0.31
N THR A 752 37.69 4.66 -0.33
CA THR A 752 38.62 3.53 -0.39
C THR A 752 39.93 3.73 0.36
N PHE A 753 40.04 4.80 1.16
CA PHE A 753 41.21 5.12 1.98
C PHE A 753 42.49 5.30 1.13
N ARG A 754 42.34 5.95 -0.03
CA ARG A 754 43.42 6.21 -1.01
C ARG A 754 43.76 7.69 -1.18
N ASP A 755 43.08 8.54 -0.43
CA ASP A 755 43.25 9.99 -0.38
C ASP A 755 44.42 10.44 0.53
N ALA A 756 44.96 9.54 1.36
CA ALA A 756 46.15 9.77 2.17
C ALA A 756 47.00 8.49 2.31
N VAL A 757 48.31 8.65 2.55
CA VAL A 757 49.25 7.52 2.74
C VAL A 757 49.05 6.83 4.09
N ALA A 758 48.77 7.59 5.15
CA ALA A 758 48.48 7.05 6.47
C ALA A 758 46.96 6.96 6.69
N PHE A 759 46.48 5.80 7.15
CA PHE A 759 45.05 5.57 7.39
C PHE A 759 44.40 6.63 8.32
N ARG A 760 45.10 7.09 9.37
CA ARG A 760 44.59 8.15 10.27
C ARG A 760 44.51 9.53 9.63
N ASP A 761 45.13 9.73 8.47
CA ASP A 761 45.07 10.97 7.72
C ASP A 761 43.96 11.01 6.65
N THR A 762 43.37 9.87 6.32
CA THR A 762 42.26 9.76 5.37
C THR A 762 41.01 10.52 5.84
N PHE A 763 40.24 11.01 4.86
CA PHE A 763 39.00 11.72 5.06
C PHE A 763 37.99 10.91 5.88
N LEU A 764 37.78 9.62 5.57
CA LEU A 764 36.80 8.81 6.29
C LEU A 764 37.17 8.55 7.75
N TYR A 765 38.46 8.37 8.07
CA TYR A 765 38.88 8.26 9.46
C TYR A 765 38.60 9.56 10.22
N LYS A 766 38.98 10.71 9.66
CA LYS A 766 38.70 12.03 10.23
C LYS A 766 37.18 12.27 10.38
N LEU A 767 36.38 11.84 9.41
CA LEU A 767 34.92 11.91 9.42
C LEU A 767 34.27 10.97 10.45
N SER A 768 34.89 9.84 10.83
CA SER A 768 34.36 8.98 11.91
C SER A 768 34.38 9.66 13.28
N ARG A 769 35.29 10.63 13.46
CA ARG A 769 35.55 11.34 14.71
C ARG A 769 34.80 12.68 14.82
N ASN A 770 34.07 13.11 13.77
CA ASN A 770 33.38 14.41 13.74
C ASN A 770 32.07 14.48 14.55
N LYS A 771 31.67 13.37 15.20
CA LYS A 771 30.45 13.22 16.00
C LYS A 771 29.13 13.52 15.27
N ALA A 772 29.09 13.41 13.93
CA ALA A 772 27.92 13.80 13.13
C ALA A 772 26.59 13.22 13.65
N PHE A 773 26.55 11.92 13.98
CA PHE A 773 25.34 11.23 14.44
C PHE A 773 24.74 11.77 15.74
N ALA A 774 25.56 12.32 16.66
CA ALA A 774 25.07 12.92 17.92
C ALA A 774 24.18 14.16 17.69
N ASN A 775 24.29 14.78 16.51
CA ASN A 775 23.53 15.98 16.17
C ASN A 775 22.09 15.66 15.72
N PHE A 776 21.73 14.38 15.58
CA PHE A 776 20.37 13.95 15.25
C PHE A 776 19.67 13.38 16.48
N ARG A 777 18.34 13.52 16.55
CA ARG A 777 17.50 12.84 17.54
C ARG A 777 17.34 11.36 17.20
N TYR A 778 17.23 11.04 15.92
CA TYR A 778 17.03 9.69 15.40
C TYR A 778 18.00 9.41 14.25
N VAL A 779 18.69 8.27 14.30
CA VAL A 779 19.58 7.79 13.22
C VAL A 779 19.09 6.41 12.79
N LEU A 780 18.69 6.27 11.54
CA LEU A 780 18.12 5.08 10.94
C LEU A 780 19.08 4.59 9.84
N LEU A 781 19.80 3.50 10.11
CA LEU A 781 20.74 2.90 9.17
C LEU A 781 20.08 1.70 8.48
N VAL A 782 19.91 1.74 7.16
CA VAL A 782 19.40 0.62 6.36
C VAL A 782 20.55 -0.02 5.59
N GLY A 783 20.69 -1.34 5.72
CA GLY A 783 21.74 -2.11 5.05
C GLY A 783 21.21 -3.41 4.47
N SER A 784 21.26 -3.54 3.14
CA SER A 784 21.05 -4.79 2.42
C SER A 784 22.15 -5.81 2.75
N TYR A 785 21.78 -7.02 3.15
CA TYR A 785 22.76 -8.10 3.43
C TYR A 785 23.40 -8.67 2.15
N GLN A 786 22.84 -8.35 0.97
CA GLN A 786 23.25 -8.86 -0.34
C GLN A 786 23.84 -7.79 -1.27
N ASP A 787 23.96 -6.56 -0.78
CA ASP A 787 24.68 -5.50 -1.48
C ASP A 787 26.16 -5.87 -1.65
N LEU A 788 26.68 -5.67 -2.86
CA LEU A 788 28.08 -5.90 -3.21
C LEU A 788 28.83 -4.61 -3.52
N TYR A 789 28.12 -3.48 -3.64
CA TYR A 789 28.67 -2.14 -3.77
C TYR A 789 29.11 -1.64 -2.40
N VAL A 790 28.18 -1.60 -1.44
CA VAL A 790 28.45 -1.17 -0.07
C VAL A 790 28.40 -2.38 0.87
N PRO A 791 29.49 -2.69 1.61
CA PRO A 791 29.48 -3.77 2.57
C PRO A 791 28.43 -3.55 3.66
N HIS A 792 27.64 -4.58 3.97
CA HIS A 792 26.58 -4.54 4.99
C HIS A 792 27.03 -3.96 6.33
N HIS A 793 28.24 -4.32 6.78
CA HIS A 793 28.86 -3.83 8.01
C HIS A 793 29.29 -2.35 7.94
N SER A 794 29.53 -1.81 6.74
CA SER A 794 29.76 -0.37 6.52
C SER A 794 28.44 0.40 6.55
N ALA A 795 27.37 -0.13 5.94
CA ALA A 795 26.03 0.45 5.97
C ALA A 795 25.46 0.56 7.39
N LEU A 796 25.63 -0.48 8.21
CA LEU A 796 25.09 -0.53 9.58
C LEU A 796 26.07 -0.10 10.67
N ILE A 797 27.29 0.33 10.33
CA ILE A 797 28.36 0.67 11.27
C ILE A 797 28.59 -0.50 12.27
N GLU A 798 29.21 -1.58 11.80
CA GLU A 798 29.49 -2.78 12.59
C GLU A 798 30.90 -3.32 12.34
N THR A 799 31.49 -4.00 13.33
CA THR A 799 32.76 -4.72 13.14
C THR A 799 32.52 -6.04 12.41
N CYS A 800 33.29 -6.29 11.34
CA CYS A 800 33.16 -7.50 10.53
C CYS A 800 34.21 -8.57 10.88
N LYS A 801 33.94 -9.84 10.53
CA LYS A 801 34.85 -10.97 10.82
C LYS A 801 36.20 -10.89 10.12
N ALA A 802 36.34 -10.04 9.10
CA ALA A 802 37.61 -9.80 8.42
C ALA A 802 38.45 -8.77 9.20
N ALA A 803 37.88 -7.59 9.53
CA ALA A 803 38.54 -6.58 10.35
C ALA A 803 39.04 -7.15 11.69
N ARG A 804 38.17 -7.88 12.42
CA ARG A 804 38.52 -8.53 13.72
C ARG A 804 39.56 -9.67 13.62
N LYS A 805 40.06 -9.96 12.41
CA LYS A 805 41.10 -10.96 12.13
C LYS A 805 42.28 -10.37 11.34
N ASP A 806 42.25 -9.09 11.05
CA ASP A 806 43.29 -8.36 10.32
C ASP A 806 44.23 -7.71 11.35
N PRO A 807 45.44 -8.25 11.56
CA PRO A 807 46.39 -7.71 12.53
C PRO A 807 47.11 -6.44 12.03
N SER A 808 46.79 -5.98 10.81
CA SER A 808 47.38 -4.75 10.26
C SER A 808 46.70 -3.50 10.84
N VAL A 809 47.34 -2.35 10.61
CA VAL A 809 46.79 -1.03 10.94
C VAL A 809 45.39 -0.83 10.35
N GLN A 810 45.07 -1.44 9.21
CA GLN A 810 43.75 -1.33 8.58
C GLN A 810 42.63 -1.91 9.47
N GLY A 811 42.90 -3.04 10.15
CA GLY A 811 41.95 -3.68 11.08
C GLY A 811 41.68 -2.80 12.30
N THR A 812 42.75 -2.36 12.98
CA THR A 812 42.69 -1.41 14.10
C THR A 812 41.93 -0.14 13.74
N ILE A 813 42.18 0.43 12.55
CA ILE A 813 41.52 1.65 12.07
C ILE A 813 40.04 1.44 11.83
N TYR A 814 39.66 0.31 11.24
CA TYR A 814 38.25 0.00 11.00
C TYR A 814 37.48 -0.12 12.33
N GLU A 815 38.10 -0.71 13.35
CA GLU A 815 37.52 -0.78 14.69
C GLU A 815 37.47 0.59 15.38
N GLU A 816 38.54 1.39 15.33
CA GLU A 816 38.56 2.78 15.84
C GLU A 816 37.41 3.63 15.26
N MET A 817 37.15 3.53 13.95
CA MET A 817 36.06 4.26 13.30
C MET A 817 34.68 3.83 13.81
N VAL A 818 34.44 2.52 13.93
CA VAL A 818 33.15 1.98 14.40
C VAL A 818 32.91 2.37 15.85
N SER A 819 33.90 2.19 16.72
CA SER A 819 33.81 2.56 18.14
C SER A 819 33.59 4.07 18.32
N SER A 820 34.36 4.92 17.62
CA SER A 820 34.18 6.38 17.68
C SER A 820 32.77 6.84 17.27
N MET A 821 32.13 6.15 16.32
CA MET A 821 30.76 6.46 15.90
C MET A 821 29.70 5.92 16.89
N HIS A 822 29.91 4.74 17.49
CA HIS A 822 29.05 4.22 18.56
C HIS A 822 29.14 5.05 19.85
N GLU A 823 30.35 5.38 20.31
CA GLU A 823 30.60 6.27 21.45
C GLU A 823 29.98 7.65 21.23
N SER A 824 30.05 8.18 20.01
CA SER A 824 29.39 9.44 19.66
C SER A 824 27.87 9.38 19.80
N VAL A 825 27.22 8.26 19.48
CA VAL A 825 25.78 8.08 19.71
C VAL A 825 25.51 7.93 21.21
N ALA A 826 26.33 7.15 21.91
CA ALA A 826 26.13 6.86 23.33
C ALA A 826 26.31 8.09 24.24
N ALA A 827 27.24 8.97 23.90
CA ALA A 827 27.48 10.24 24.61
C ALA A 827 26.64 11.43 24.05
N SER A 828 25.56 11.16 23.30
CA SER A 828 24.76 12.22 22.67
C SER A 828 23.87 12.97 23.65
N SER A 829 24.05 14.30 23.72
CA SER A 829 23.19 15.21 24.48
C SER A 829 21.78 15.40 23.89
N LYS A 830 21.52 14.94 22.65
CA LYS A 830 20.16 14.84 22.10
C LYS A 830 19.43 13.55 22.51
N HIS A 831 20.10 12.68 23.28
CA HIS A 831 19.69 11.30 23.56
C HIS A 831 19.33 10.57 22.25
N THR A 832 20.29 10.51 21.33
CA THR A 832 20.10 9.93 19.98
C THR A 832 19.71 8.47 20.05
N THR A 833 18.53 8.11 19.56
CA THR A 833 18.19 6.70 19.32
C THR A 833 18.81 6.26 17.99
N LEU A 834 19.55 5.15 18.02
CA LEU A 834 20.09 4.51 16.82
C LEU A 834 19.24 3.29 16.47
N ILE A 835 18.83 3.19 15.21
CA ILE A 835 18.07 2.09 14.66
C ILE A 835 18.85 1.50 13.48
N LYS A 836 19.02 0.18 13.45
CA LYS A 836 19.70 -0.54 12.37
C LYS A 836 18.71 -1.53 11.72
N TYR A 837 18.41 -1.34 10.44
CA TYR A 837 17.55 -2.20 9.64
C TYR A 837 18.40 -3.08 8.71
N THR A 838 18.56 -4.35 9.06
CA THR A 838 19.11 -5.35 8.13
C THR A 838 18.03 -5.77 7.15
N VAL A 839 18.24 -5.54 5.86
CA VAL A 839 17.34 -5.95 4.78
C VAL A 839 17.83 -7.26 4.18
N ILE A 840 16.93 -8.25 4.10
CA ILE A 840 17.16 -9.55 3.46
C ILE A 840 16.11 -9.71 2.34
N PRO A 841 16.49 -9.44 1.06
CA PRO A 841 15.57 -9.52 -0.07
C PRO A 841 14.96 -10.92 -0.26
N SER A 842 13.76 -10.95 -0.86
CA SER A 842 13.14 -12.22 -1.29
C SER A 842 14.04 -12.97 -2.29
N MET A 843 14.14 -14.29 -2.10
CA MET A 843 14.94 -15.18 -2.95
C MET A 843 14.12 -15.91 -4.02
N ALA A 844 12.83 -15.61 -4.16
CA ALA A 844 11.94 -16.30 -5.10
C ALA A 844 12.03 -15.77 -6.54
N ASN A 845 12.04 -14.44 -6.72
CA ASN A 845 11.73 -13.81 -8.02
C ASN A 845 12.90 -13.05 -8.69
N VAL A 846 14.16 -13.30 -8.31
CA VAL A 846 15.31 -12.76 -9.08
C VAL A 846 15.66 -13.76 -10.21
N PRO A 847 15.52 -13.40 -11.50
CA PRO A 847 15.92 -14.28 -12.59
C PRO A 847 17.41 -14.63 -12.52
N ARG A 848 17.75 -15.92 -12.64
CA ARG A 848 19.14 -16.42 -12.54
C ARG A 848 20.08 -15.89 -13.64
N THR A 849 19.54 -15.24 -14.66
CA THR A 849 20.28 -14.52 -15.71
C THR A 849 20.99 -13.27 -15.17
N HIS A 850 20.56 -12.70 -14.04
CA HIS A 850 21.26 -11.58 -13.44
C HIS A 850 22.56 -12.01 -12.73
N GLN A 851 23.68 -11.84 -13.42
CA GLN A 851 25.02 -11.67 -12.82
C GLN A 851 25.12 -10.39 -11.94
N VAL A 852 23.99 -9.78 -11.59
CA VAL A 852 23.80 -8.38 -11.20
C VAL A 852 23.22 -8.25 -9.77
N ILE A 853 23.18 -9.36 -9.01
CA ILE A 853 22.62 -9.46 -7.64
C ILE A 853 23.04 -8.28 -6.75
N GLY A 854 24.30 -7.83 -6.84
CA GLY A 854 24.82 -6.72 -6.06
C GLY A 854 24.24 -5.34 -6.42
N LYS A 855 24.08 -5.01 -7.72
CA LYS A 855 23.48 -3.71 -8.12
C LYS A 855 21.99 -3.71 -7.84
N ALA A 856 21.32 -4.85 -8.06
CA ALA A 856 19.92 -5.04 -7.68
C ALA A 856 19.72 -4.81 -6.16
N ALA A 857 20.52 -5.45 -5.30
CA ALA A 857 20.40 -5.28 -3.85
C ALA A 857 20.81 -3.88 -3.33
N HIS A 858 21.64 -3.13 -4.07
CA HIS A 858 22.00 -1.74 -3.76
C HIS A 858 20.88 -0.75 -4.10
N VAL A 859 20.17 -0.99 -5.21
CA VAL A 859 19.12 -0.10 -5.76
C VAL A 859 17.71 -0.48 -5.26
N ALA A 860 17.43 -1.75 -4.94
CA ALA A 860 16.11 -2.18 -4.48
C ALA A 860 15.59 -1.41 -3.26
N VAL A 861 16.48 -0.89 -2.38
CA VAL A 861 16.07 -0.06 -1.23
C VAL A 861 15.51 1.32 -1.61
N VAL A 862 15.57 1.70 -2.89
CA VAL A 862 14.98 2.94 -3.46
C VAL A 862 14.02 2.69 -4.63
N ASP A 863 14.00 1.48 -5.20
CA ASP A 863 13.22 1.09 -6.39
C ASP A 863 12.05 0.12 -6.10
N ASP A 864 12.07 -0.58 -4.94
CA ASP A 864 10.98 -1.46 -4.50
C ASP A 864 9.96 -0.69 -3.65
N ASP A 865 8.90 -0.19 -4.29
CA ASP A 865 7.76 0.49 -3.65
C ASP A 865 7.22 -0.25 -2.41
N LEU A 866 7.15 -1.59 -2.47
CA LEU A 866 6.61 -2.42 -1.40
C LEU A 866 7.58 -2.52 -0.22
N PHE A 867 8.89 -2.54 -0.47
CA PHE A 867 9.89 -2.38 0.58
C PHE A 867 9.82 -0.99 1.23
N ILE A 868 9.65 0.07 0.45
CA ILE A 868 9.61 1.45 0.94
C ILE A 868 8.38 1.69 1.81
N GLU A 869 7.20 1.26 1.34
CA GLU A 869 5.97 1.25 2.14
C GLU A 869 6.16 0.46 3.43
N LYS A 870 6.66 -0.78 3.33
CA LYS A 870 6.89 -1.67 4.48
C LYS A 870 7.83 -1.03 5.50
N LEU A 871 8.94 -0.44 5.07
CA LEU A 871 9.91 0.22 5.95
C LEU A 871 9.27 1.42 6.67
N LEU A 872 8.60 2.30 5.92
CA LEU A 872 8.01 3.53 6.46
C LEU A 872 6.82 3.24 7.36
N ALA A 873 5.75 2.61 6.83
CA ALA A 873 4.48 2.45 7.52
C ALA A 873 4.57 1.60 8.80
N VAL A 874 5.42 0.55 8.79
CA VAL A 874 5.55 -0.36 9.94
C VAL A 874 6.43 0.21 11.06
N SER A 875 7.41 1.07 10.74
CA SER A 875 8.44 1.48 11.70
C SER A 875 9.04 2.87 11.44
N ALA A 876 9.60 3.12 10.26
CA ALA A 876 10.49 4.28 10.06
C ALA A 876 9.74 5.63 10.11
N VAL A 877 8.43 5.67 9.81
CA VAL A 877 7.62 6.90 9.84
C VAL A 877 7.47 7.48 11.26
N ASP A 878 7.52 6.67 12.31
CA ASP A 878 7.45 7.14 13.70
C ASP A 878 8.56 8.15 14.04
N TYR A 879 9.71 8.04 13.38
CA TYR A 879 10.86 8.92 13.58
C TYR A 879 10.82 10.21 12.73
N PHE A 880 9.71 10.49 12.05
CA PHE A 880 9.43 11.73 11.32
C PHE A 880 8.19 12.48 11.85
N LYS A 881 7.52 11.97 12.90
CA LYS A 881 6.37 12.61 13.57
C LYS A 881 6.82 13.78 14.46
#